data_AF-R7HCB6-F1
#
_entry.id   AF-R7HCB6-F1
#
_cell.length_a   1.000
_cell.length_b   1.000
_cell.length_c   1.000
_cell.angle_alpha   90.00
_cell.angle_beta   90.00
_cell.angle_gamma   90.00
#
_symmetry.space_group_name_H-M   'P 1'
#
loop_
_entity.id
_entity.type
_entity.pdbx_description
1 polymer ?
#
loop_
_entity_poly.entity_id
_entity_poly.type
_entity_poly.pdbx_seq_one_letter_code
_entity_poly.pdbx_strand_id
1 'polypeptide(L)'
;MKEYINRLARGKFTYQRPELEVQDYTLTGSVTAGGQGMFTFRFTASQPAYGIVLSSHARVRIEKPQFGTTPAEIVYTVDAADLKEGMVIQGQFYIVSSAGEKSVSYEYTVEAQKVMTSMGAAGSMFHFANLVQTSPEEAAGFFLSPDFKRIFLKNDPVQTNIYDVVKGAKNGSEANVYAAMEEFLIAVRKKSPVGIDVFPQTKTFADFTESVKERITITRSGWGYTELTVETDVPFICPKITRITSENFTGNKYELEYVIDADKLHAGRNWGRMTICSFTQKYTVEIEVDCAGQENTHREKKQAVLALVQEYLKFRMKREDKRAWQDKSLQIIERMRGICDDDIFFKLAQAQILLVQNRSDEAGWLIDNVRDFLEENKDSHVELYCYYLYVSAMYYKDKSYTFAAVKVIRDYYENGYDTWRVLWVLFYLDAAEDANKSIKLLRIKDAYHNGCVSPVMYYEALQILNAQPELLRVLNDFELHILQFGCKYGIISTKLTLYVCEMIANGKVADMQYLRLLKALNDFFDKDEILTVLVTHMIRNELVGPEYAGLYEKGILRGLRITRLYEFYIESLDKKELKRLPQIVLRYFTYESSLSTKSKAYLYADILKNHSSSREIMNTYAPQIERFAYGQMKKGYIDPYLEVIYGWLFQNVGVNEETAPFLSRYLFTYRITVFNDKIESVLVKHKELRKGQRCTLVGRTAYVQMYTRDCILMFEDAGKQVHKGSIQYEIERVYDNPAYLKALDDYCSKDIYLLLNWFEQSLEQRKNDEEACAVCLALMADGNVNQITRNRLNSWQIQYYHEYYHGEDFGERYEKILKEELQIHDAALLIETCIAEGMYEDAFDLVCEYGFEEAAPAKLLRMARNMILLRPQEYNEKLLACCIHVFDEGKYDENVLAYLEQFYQAKSDKMMKVWRACAGFRVPCQTLAERILVERLFTGNLSGRIPEVFTYYRQQLPDAAVEMAYLAENAYRYFVKHETADEQVFTCIGGYLLENKKMPPVCGMAYLKYHTQFGQEQLGGTHMLLLQKLMDMLCAENIFFSFYEQYKGILSLPYNAADKTTVEYYAPENSKVQIFYRHDDKEEYQSEVLSCVAGGVYAKSFSLFYGESIQYYFLEDDGKKKKKTQDASLLCNNVTPKEPQGRFDYLNDMLVSMEMHDMATMKKLMQGYCVQDYVVEQMFQPF
;
A
#
# COMPACT_ATOMS: atom_id res chain seq x y z
N MET A 1 -7.60 -18.60 52.47
CA MET A 1 -8.55 -17.71 53.18
C MET A 1 -9.32 -18.43 54.28
N LYS A 2 -10.11 -19.49 54.01
CA LYS A 2 -10.89 -20.21 55.05
C LYS A 2 -10.07 -20.63 56.29
N GLU A 3 -8.87 -21.16 56.09
CA GLU A 3 -7.96 -21.52 57.19
C GLU A 3 -7.55 -20.32 58.06
N TYR A 4 -7.34 -19.15 57.44
CA TYR A 4 -7.02 -17.90 58.13
C TYR A 4 -8.21 -17.40 58.97
N ILE A 5 -9.43 -17.46 58.43
CA ILE A 5 -10.66 -17.11 59.17
C ILE A 5 -10.83 -18.03 60.38
N ASN A 6 -10.68 -19.34 60.19
CA ASN A 6 -10.74 -20.31 61.30
C ASN A 6 -9.64 -20.07 62.36
N ARG A 7 -8.46 -19.62 61.94
CA ARG A 7 -7.37 -19.23 62.85
C ARG A 7 -7.76 -18.04 63.72
N LEU A 8 -8.35 -16.98 63.13
CA LEU A 8 -8.85 -15.82 63.85
C LEU A 8 -10.01 -16.18 64.80
N ALA A 9 -10.98 -16.97 64.33
CA ALA A 9 -12.11 -17.43 65.15
C ALA A 9 -11.68 -18.24 66.38
N ARG A 10 -10.51 -18.90 66.31
CA ARG A 10 -9.88 -19.64 67.44
C ARG A 10 -9.02 -18.76 68.36
N GLY A 11 -8.93 -17.45 68.10
CA GLY A 11 -8.14 -16.53 68.91
C GLY A 11 -6.64 -16.51 68.61
N LYS A 12 -6.21 -16.96 67.42
CA LYS A 12 -4.80 -16.92 67.01
C LYS A 12 -4.53 -15.72 66.09
N PHE A 13 -3.92 -14.69 66.63
CA PHE A 13 -3.72 -13.41 65.95
C PHE A 13 -2.29 -13.21 65.44
N THR A 14 -2.07 -12.17 64.65
CA THR A 14 -0.74 -11.78 64.17
C THR A 14 -0.49 -10.34 64.60
N TYR A 15 0.48 -10.14 65.51
CA TYR A 15 0.77 -8.85 66.12
C TYR A 15 1.20 -7.81 65.07
N GLN A 16 2.31 -8.08 64.37
CA GLN A 16 2.78 -7.27 63.24
C GLN A 16 2.45 -8.00 61.93
N ARG A 17 1.59 -7.39 61.12
CA ARG A 17 1.23 -7.96 59.82
C ARG A 17 2.41 -7.83 58.85
N PRO A 18 2.60 -8.82 57.94
CA PRO A 18 3.61 -8.67 56.89
C PRO A 18 3.19 -7.56 55.94
N GLU A 19 4.16 -6.85 55.38
CA GLU A 19 3.92 -5.80 54.38
C GLU A 19 4.30 -6.34 53.01
N LEU A 20 3.39 -6.20 52.04
CA LEU A 20 3.70 -6.42 50.64
C LEU A 20 4.62 -5.33 50.11
N GLU A 21 5.57 -5.68 49.27
CA GLU A 21 6.41 -4.74 48.51
C GLU A 21 6.39 -5.17 47.04
N VAL A 22 5.99 -4.26 46.15
CA VAL A 22 5.93 -4.52 44.71
C VAL A 22 7.14 -3.86 44.09
N GLN A 23 7.83 -4.57 43.18
CA GLN A 23 8.99 -4.04 42.48
C GLN A 23 8.59 -2.87 41.57
N ASP A 24 7.59 -3.07 40.72
CA ASP A 24 7.08 -2.09 39.77
C ASP A 24 5.60 -1.83 40.00
N TYR A 25 5.24 -0.60 40.34
CA TYR A 25 3.83 -0.19 40.57
C TYR A 25 3.09 0.17 39.28
N THR A 26 3.82 0.38 38.19
CA THR A 26 3.28 0.67 36.85
C THR A 26 4.02 -0.20 35.84
N LEU A 27 3.29 -1.10 35.20
CA LEU A 27 3.80 -2.01 34.19
C LEU A 27 3.48 -1.44 32.82
N THR A 28 4.50 -1.16 32.02
CA THR A 28 4.32 -0.64 30.66
C THR A 28 4.91 -1.60 29.65
N GLY A 29 4.25 -1.78 28.52
CA GLY A 29 4.77 -2.62 27.44
C GLY A 29 4.07 -2.38 26.12
N SER A 30 4.47 -3.15 25.12
CA SER A 30 3.90 -3.12 23.78
C SER A 30 3.47 -4.52 23.35
N VAL A 31 2.30 -4.63 22.71
CA VAL A 31 1.81 -5.90 22.14
C VAL A 31 1.54 -5.69 20.65
N THR A 32 1.91 -6.66 19.82
CA THR A 32 1.65 -6.58 18.38
C THR A 32 0.16 -6.67 18.08
N ALA A 33 -0.36 -5.77 17.24
CA ALA A 33 -1.72 -5.86 16.71
C ALA A 33 -1.98 -7.24 16.08
N GLY A 34 -3.05 -7.90 16.47
CA GLY A 34 -3.36 -9.25 16.00
C GLY A 34 -2.67 -10.39 16.76
N GLY A 35 -1.99 -10.12 17.87
CA GLY A 35 -1.21 -11.11 18.61
C GLY A 35 -1.43 -11.08 20.12
N GLN A 36 -0.69 -11.93 20.82
CA GLN A 36 -0.67 -12.01 22.28
C GLN A 36 0.74 -11.77 22.81
N GLY A 37 0.87 -11.05 23.92
CA GLY A 37 2.14 -10.80 24.60
C GLY A 37 2.15 -11.45 25.99
N MET A 38 3.20 -12.19 26.32
CA MET A 38 3.37 -12.77 27.66
C MET A 38 4.32 -11.90 28.48
N PHE A 39 3.91 -11.54 29.68
CA PHE A 39 4.65 -10.66 30.58
C PHE A 39 4.67 -11.24 32.00
N THR A 40 5.58 -10.72 32.83
CA THR A 40 5.65 -11.09 34.24
C THR A 40 5.84 -9.87 35.13
N PHE A 41 5.36 -9.96 36.37
CA PHE A 41 5.71 -9.00 37.42
C PHE A 41 5.94 -9.73 38.75
N ARG A 42 6.73 -9.11 39.63
CA ARG A 42 7.17 -9.72 40.89
C ARG A 42 6.85 -8.85 42.09
N PHE A 43 6.54 -9.51 43.21
CA PHE A 43 6.36 -8.86 44.49
C PHE A 43 6.87 -9.74 45.63
N THR A 44 7.25 -9.10 46.73
CA THR A 44 7.80 -9.69 47.95
C THR A 44 6.93 -9.33 49.15
N ALA A 45 7.14 -10.03 50.26
CA ALA A 45 6.59 -9.65 51.55
C ALA A 45 7.64 -9.88 52.64
N SER A 46 7.54 -9.16 53.75
CA SER A 46 8.46 -9.30 54.89
C SER A 46 8.42 -10.67 55.59
N GLN A 47 7.36 -11.45 55.37
CA GLN A 47 7.18 -12.84 55.78
C GLN A 47 6.42 -13.62 54.69
N PRO A 48 6.53 -14.96 54.61
CA PRO A 48 5.80 -15.76 53.63
C PRO A 48 4.30 -15.44 53.64
N ALA A 49 3.82 -14.90 52.52
CA ALA A 49 2.42 -14.57 52.30
C ALA A 49 1.81 -15.46 51.22
N TYR A 50 0.50 -15.65 51.31
CA TYR A 50 -0.28 -16.37 50.31
C TYR A 50 -1.52 -15.56 49.96
N GLY A 51 -2.06 -15.75 48.77
CA GLY A 51 -3.13 -14.92 48.26
C GLY A 51 -3.47 -15.20 46.81
N ILE A 52 -4.21 -14.25 46.22
CA ILE A 52 -4.63 -14.28 44.83
C ILE A 52 -4.30 -12.96 44.14
N VAL A 53 -4.15 -13.01 42.82
CA VAL A 53 -3.99 -11.85 41.94
C VAL A 53 -5.11 -11.87 40.92
N LEU A 54 -5.79 -10.73 40.77
CA LEU A 54 -6.89 -10.52 39.83
C LEU A 54 -6.53 -9.40 38.86
N SER A 55 -7.04 -9.47 37.63
CA SER A 55 -6.90 -8.40 36.63
C SER A 55 -8.19 -7.59 36.51
N SER A 56 -8.09 -6.29 36.27
CA SER A 56 -9.26 -5.44 36.02
C SER A 56 -9.74 -5.42 34.57
N HIS A 57 -9.02 -6.06 33.64
CA HIS A 57 -9.30 -6.00 32.20
C HIS A 57 -9.41 -7.42 31.62
N ALA A 58 -10.45 -7.68 30.82
CA ALA A 58 -10.74 -9.01 30.28
C ALA A 58 -9.69 -9.53 29.29
N ARG A 59 -9.01 -8.62 28.58
CA ARG A 59 -7.89 -8.91 27.67
C ARG A 59 -6.55 -9.20 28.36
N VAL A 60 -6.50 -9.14 29.70
CA VAL A 60 -5.28 -9.44 30.47
C VAL A 60 -5.54 -10.64 31.37
N ARG A 61 -5.08 -11.81 30.93
CA ARG A 61 -5.32 -13.11 31.58
C ARG A 61 -4.13 -13.53 32.43
N ILE A 62 -4.39 -13.91 33.68
CA ILE A 62 -3.36 -14.40 34.59
C ILE A 62 -3.33 -15.93 34.50
N GLU A 63 -2.18 -16.50 34.13
CA GLU A 63 -2.04 -17.95 33.94
C GLU A 63 -2.28 -18.73 35.24
N LYS A 64 -1.78 -18.19 36.36
CA LYS A 64 -1.96 -18.77 37.70
C LYS A 64 -2.30 -17.66 38.71
N PRO A 65 -3.60 -17.43 39.00
CA PRO A 65 -4.01 -16.35 39.88
C PRO A 65 -3.67 -16.59 41.36
N GLN A 66 -3.38 -17.82 41.79
CA GLN A 66 -3.09 -18.15 43.19
C GLN A 66 -1.60 -18.31 43.46
N PHE A 67 -1.11 -17.74 44.56
CA PHE A 67 0.28 -17.89 45.03
C PHE A 67 0.33 -18.39 46.48
N GLY A 68 1.30 -19.27 46.76
CA GLY A 68 1.43 -19.95 48.07
C GLY A 68 2.61 -19.48 48.93
N THR A 69 3.50 -18.64 48.40
CA THR A 69 4.64 -18.05 49.13
C THR A 69 5.13 -16.78 48.43
N THR A 70 5.98 -16.01 49.09
CA THR A 70 6.67 -14.82 48.56
C THR A 70 8.20 -14.99 48.67
N PRO A 71 9.03 -14.53 47.71
CA PRO A 71 8.68 -13.78 46.49
C PRO A 71 7.76 -14.55 45.55
N ALA A 72 6.81 -13.85 44.96
CA ALA A 72 5.88 -14.39 43.96
C ALA A 72 6.16 -13.75 42.60
N GLU A 73 6.13 -14.57 41.56
CA GLU A 73 6.22 -14.15 40.16
C GLU A 73 4.92 -14.51 39.45
N ILE A 74 4.26 -13.51 38.88
CA ILE A 74 2.97 -13.66 38.22
C ILE A 74 3.20 -13.57 36.72
N VAL A 75 2.85 -14.64 36.00
CA VAL A 75 2.84 -14.69 34.54
C VAL A 75 1.43 -14.38 34.04
N TYR A 76 1.34 -13.49 33.07
CA TYR A 76 0.07 -13.09 32.47
C TYR A 76 0.24 -12.81 30.98
N THR A 77 -0.86 -12.97 30.26
CA THR A 77 -0.97 -12.81 28.82
C THR A 77 -1.88 -11.63 28.50
N VAL A 78 -1.40 -10.72 27.64
CA VAL A 78 -2.15 -9.57 27.13
C VAL A 78 -2.56 -9.88 25.70
N ASP A 79 -3.87 -9.87 25.44
CA ASP A 79 -4.47 -10.25 24.16
C ASP A 79 -4.85 -9.04 23.31
N ALA A 80 -4.25 -8.93 22.13
CA ALA A 80 -4.48 -7.88 21.13
C ALA A 80 -4.95 -8.45 19.77
N ALA A 81 -5.53 -9.65 19.73
CA ALA A 81 -5.96 -10.34 18.50
C ALA A 81 -6.83 -9.47 17.56
N ASP A 82 -7.68 -8.61 18.10
CA ASP A 82 -8.63 -7.81 17.30
C ASP A 82 -8.43 -6.30 17.45
N LEU A 83 -7.34 -5.88 18.10
CA LEU A 83 -7.06 -4.46 18.36
C LEU A 83 -6.24 -3.82 17.23
N LYS A 84 -6.59 -2.57 16.91
CA LYS A 84 -5.87 -1.75 15.92
C LYS A 84 -4.59 -1.16 16.52
N GLU A 85 -3.62 -0.89 15.65
CA GLU A 85 -2.43 -0.11 15.99
C GLU A 85 -2.81 1.22 16.67
N GLY A 86 -2.14 1.55 17.77
CA GLY A 86 -2.35 2.78 18.54
C GLY A 86 -3.40 2.67 19.67
N MET A 87 -4.14 1.56 19.75
CA MET A 87 -5.01 1.29 20.90
C MET A 87 -4.18 1.03 22.16
N VAL A 88 -4.74 1.38 23.32
CA VAL A 88 -4.07 1.21 24.62
C VAL A 88 -4.94 0.36 25.53
N ILE A 89 -4.36 -0.72 26.07
CA ILE A 89 -4.99 -1.57 27.08
C ILE A 89 -4.53 -1.08 28.45
N GLN A 90 -5.44 -0.45 29.19
CA GLN A 90 -5.17 0.08 30.53
C GLN A 90 -5.96 -0.68 31.60
N GLY A 91 -5.32 -0.92 32.74
CA GLY A 91 -5.96 -1.57 33.86
C GLY A 91 -5.05 -1.71 35.08
N GLN A 92 -5.46 -2.57 36.01
CA GLN A 92 -4.74 -2.81 37.25
C GLN A 92 -4.80 -4.28 37.63
N PHE A 93 -3.71 -4.79 38.18
CA PHE A 93 -3.70 -6.02 38.97
C PHE A 93 -4.06 -5.71 40.42
N TYR A 94 -4.96 -6.50 40.99
CA TYR A 94 -5.32 -6.46 42.42
C TYR A 94 -4.70 -7.66 43.12
N ILE A 95 -3.74 -7.39 44.01
CA ILE A 95 -3.11 -8.41 44.85
C ILE A 95 -3.88 -8.45 46.18
N VAL A 96 -4.52 -9.58 46.47
CA VAL A 96 -5.30 -9.81 47.70
C VAL A 96 -4.60 -10.92 48.50
N SER A 97 -3.96 -10.56 49.61
CA SER A 97 -3.08 -11.49 50.35
C SER A 97 -3.21 -11.39 51.87
N SER A 98 -2.64 -12.36 52.57
CA SER A 98 -2.46 -12.33 54.03
C SER A 98 -1.54 -11.20 54.54
N ALA A 99 -0.82 -10.53 53.63
CA ALA A 99 0.08 -9.39 53.89
C ALA A 99 -0.54 -8.05 53.43
N GLY A 100 -1.85 -8.02 53.20
CA GLY A 100 -2.59 -6.83 52.76
C GLY A 100 -2.98 -6.84 51.29
N GLU A 101 -3.50 -5.70 50.84
CA GLU A 101 -3.94 -5.44 49.46
C GLU A 101 -3.01 -4.43 48.80
N LYS A 102 -2.61 -4.69 47.55
CA LYS A 102 -1.92 -3.71 46.69
C LYS A 102 -2.48 -3.73 45.27
N SER A 103 -2.34 -2.60 44.58
CA SER A 103 -2.71 -2.46 43.18
C SER A 103 -1.49 -2.12 42.35
N VAL A 104 -1.35 -2.79 41.20
CA VAL A 104 -0.28 -2.55 40.23
C VAL A 104 -0.93 -2.11 38.94
N SER A 105 -0.68 -0.89 38.49
CA SER A 105 -1.27 -0.40 37.25
C SER A 105 -0.53 -0.97 36.05
N TYR A 106 -1.22 -1.17 34.94
CA TYR A 106 -0.60 -1.56 33.68
C TYR A 106 -1.16 -0.77 32.50
N GLU A 107 -0.29 -0.56 31.52
CA GLU A 107 -0.59 0.09 30.25
C GLU A 107 0.18 -0.60 29.12
N TYR A 108 -0.55 -1.23 28.20
CA TYR A 108 0.03 -1.85 27.01
C TYR A 108 -0.41 -1.12 25.75
N THR A 109 0.55 -0.65 24.96
CA THR A 109 0.27 -0.04 23.66
C THR A 109 0.26 -1.10 22.58
N VAL A 110 -0.78 -1.11 21.75
CA VAL A 110 -0.87 -1.99 20.59
C VAL A 110 -0.05 -1.41 19.46
N GLU A 111 1.05 -2.06 19.12
CA GLU A 111 1.95 -1.62 18.05
C GLU A 111 1.62 -2.27 16.71
N ALA A 112 1.92 -1.54 15.62
CA ALA A 112 1.87 -2.11 14.29
C ALA A 112 2.73 -3.37 14.20
N GLN A 113 2.22 -4.35 13.45
CA GLN A 113 3.04 -5.47 13.02
C GLN A 113 4.18 -4.95 12.14
N LYS A 114 5.42 -5.17 12.62
CA LYS A 114 6.66 -4.80 11.93
C LYS A 114 7.41 -6.08 11.58
N VAL A 115 8.17 -6.05 10.50
CA VAL A 115 9.12 -7.11 10.17
C VAL A 115 10.52 -6.63 10.48
N MET A 116 11.33 -7.51 11.07
CA MET A 116 12.74 -7.23 11.27
C MET A 116 13.47 -7.41 9.94
N THR A 117 14.13 -6.34 9.50
CA THR A 117 14.97 -6.34 8.30
C THR A 117 16.42 -6.08 8.69
N SER A 118 17.34 -6.23 7.74
CA SER A 118 18.75 -5.81 7.90
C SER A 118 18.91 -4.34 8.34
N MET A 119 17.91 -3.50 8.10
CA MET A 119 17.86 -2.08 8.49
C MET A 119 17.09 -1.80 9.80
N GLY A 120 16.61 -2.83 10.48
CA GLY A 120 15.76 -2.71 11.68
C GLY A 120 14.27 -2.97 11.39
N ALA A 121 13.38 -2.48 12.25
CA ALA A 121 11.96 -2.79 12.15
C ALA A 121 11.27 -2.00 11.00
N ALA A 122 10.78 -2.69 9.98
CA ALA A 122 10.06 -2.13 8.84
C ALA A 122 8.54 -2.40 8.94
N GLY A 123 7.72 -1.37 8.72
CA GLY A 123 6.26 -1.46 8.79
C GLY A 123 5.54 -0.35 8.04
N SER A 124 6.24 0.35 7.14
CA SER A 124 5.69 1.42 6.33
C SER A 124 6.21 1.33 4.90
N MET A 125 5.45 1.86 3.95
CA MET A 125 5.87 1.92 2.55
C MET A 125 7.18 2.72 2.36
N PHE A 126 7.47 3.68 3.25
CA PHE A 126 8.75 4.39 3.24
C PHE A 126 9.92 3.48 3.66
N HIS A 127 9.74 2.68 4.71
CA HIS A 127 10.75 1.69 5.12
C HIS A 127 10.99 0.65 4.02
N PHE A 128 9.92 0.21 3.34
CA PHE A 128 10.05 -0.69 2.20
C PHE A 128 10.86 -0.07 1.05
N ALA A 129 10.55 1.17 0.64
CA ALA A 129 11.30 1.86 -0.41
C ALA A 129 12.80 1.99 -0.08
N ASN A 130 13.14 2.29 1.19
CA ASN A 130 14.53 2.32 1.64
C ASN A 130 15.18 0.94 1.57
N LEU A 131 14.46 -0.12 1.95
CA LEU A 131 14.95 -1.50 1.85
C LEU A 131 15.23 -1.90 0.40
N VAL A 132 14.39 -1.49 -0.57
CA VAL A 132 14.66 -1.73 -2.00
C VAL A 132 15.96 -1.05 -2.43
N GLN A 133 16.29 0.12 -1.89
CA GLN A 133 17.49 0.87 -2.25
C GLN A 133 18.78 0.27 -1.66
N THR A 134 18.73 -0.24 -0.42
CA THR A 134 19.91 -0.72 0.32
C THR A 134 20.11 -2.23 0.21
N SER A 135 19.04 -3.02 0.17
CA SER A 135 19.07 -4.49 0.14
C SER A 135 17.95 -5.05 -0.76
N PRO A 136 18.11 -4.94 -2.09
CA PRO A 136 17.06 -5.29 -3.06
C PRO A 136 16.59 -6.75 -2.96
N GLU A 137 17.50 -7.68 -2.71
CA GLU A 137 17.20 -9.12 -2.59
C GLU A 137 16.25 -9.41 -1.41
N GLU A 138 16.53 -8.81 -0.25
CA GLU A 138 15.69 -8.92 0.94
C GLU A 138 14.30 -8.32 0.69
N ALA A 139 14.24 -7.15 0.03
CA ALA A 139 12.98 -6.52 -0.32
C ALA A 139 12.16 -7.34 -1.33
N ALA A 140 12.80 -8.03 -2.28
CA ALA A 140 12.13 -8.93 -3.21
C ALA A 140 11.46 -10.11 -2.50
N GLY A 141 12.13 -10.69 -1.49
CA GLY A 141 11.54 -11.72 -0.64
C GLY A 141 10.26 -11.24 0.07
N PHE A 142 10.28 -10.04 0.65
CA PHE A 142 9.08 -9.46 1.25
C PHE A 142 8.01 -9.11 0.22
N PHE A 143 8.37 -8.58 -0.94
CA PHE A 143 7.41 -8.23 -1.99
C PHE A 143 6.62 -9.44 -2.51
N LEU A 144 7.24 -10.62 -2.53
CA LEU A 144 6.57 -11.86 -2.95
C LEU A 144 5.74 -12.50 -1.82
N SER A 145 6.06 -12.22 -0.56
CA SER A 145 5.35 -12.75 0.61
C SER A 145 3.88 -12.29 0.66
N PRO A 146 2.95 -13.16 1.12
CA PRO A 146 1.57 -12.75 1.42
C PRO A 146 1.50 -11.62 2.47
N ASP A 147 2.47 -11.54 3.37
CA ASP A 147 2.52 -10.54 4.44
C ASP A 147 2.71 -9.11 3.92
N PHE A 148 3.17 -8.94 2.67
CA PHE A 148 3.40 -7.63 2.07
C PHE A 148 2.16 -6.74 2.12
N LYS A 149 1.00 -7.32 1.77
CA LYS A 149 -0.29 -6.60 1.76
C LYS A 149 -0.68 -6.15 3.16
N ARG A 150 -0.55 -7.04 4.13
CA ARG A 150 -0.94 -6.79 5.53
C ARG A 150 -0.05 -5.74 6.18
N ILE A 151 1.28 -5.86 5.98
CA ILE A 151 2.27 -5.06 6.71
C ILE A 151 2.55 -3.72 6.03
N PHE A 152 2.77 -3.70 4.71
CA PHE A 152 3.20 -2.49 3.99
C PHE A 152 2.05 -1.74 3.33
N LEU A 153 1.02 -2.46 2.84
CA LEU A 153 -0.13 -1.82 2.19
C LEU A 153 -1.24 -1.45 3.19
N LYS A 154 -1.25 -2.07 4.38
CA LYS A 154 -2.28 -1.88 5.42
C LYS A 154 -3.71 -1.93 4.85
N ASN A 155 -3.94 -2.82 3.88
CA ASN A 155 -5.19 -2.98 3.14
C ASN A 155 -5.69 -1.73 2.37
N ASP A 156 -4.80 -0.80 1.99
CA ASP A 156 -5.14 0.28 1.06
C ASP A 156 -5.65 -0.33 -0.26
N PRO A 157 -6.90 -0.06 -0.67
CA PRO A 157 -7.51 -0.73 -1.81
C PRO A 157 -6.84 -0.36 -3.13
N VAL A 158 -6.36 0.88 -3.28
CA VAL A 158 -5.73 1.33 -4.51
C VAL A 158 -4.35 0.69 -4.64
N GLN A 159 -3.53 0.76 -3.59
CA GLN A 159 -2.18 0.18 -3.61
C GLN A 159 -2.22 -1.34 -3.72
N THR A 160 -3.17 -2.00 -3.04
CA THR A 160 -3.37 -3.46 -3.15
C THR A 160 -3.73 -3.87 -4.57
N ASN A 161 -4.63 -3.12 -5.23
CA ASN A 161 -4.97 -3.42 -6.61
C ASN A 161 -3.82 -3.16 -7.57
N ILE A 162 -3.00 -2.12 -7.35
CA ILE A 162 -1.79 -1.88 -8.14
C ILE A 162 -0.82 -3.05 -7.99
N TYR A 163 -0.55 -3.45 -6.75
CA TYR A 163 0.30 -4.60 -6.42
C TYR A 163 -0.19 -5.88 -7.10
N ASP A 164 -1.49 -6.17 -7.05
CA ASP A 164 -2.07 -7.38 -7.65
C ASP A 164 -1.90 -7.45 -9.16
N VAL A 165 -2.03 -6.33 -9.87
CA VAL A 165 -1.85 -6.31 -11.33
C VAL A 165 -0.36 -6.49 -11.67
N VAL A 166 0.53 -5.80 -10.97
CA VAL A 166 1.97 -5.88 -11.21
C VAL A 166 2.52 -7.28 -10.86
N LYS A 167 2.07 -7.88 -9.75
CA LYS A 167 2.44 -9.24 -9.34
C LYS A 167 1.79 -10.31 -10.22
N GLY A 168 0.54 -10.12 -10.66
CA GLY A 168 -0.17 -11.09 -11.50
C GLY A 168 0.34 -11.17 -12.95
N ALA A 169 1.08 -10.16 -13.41
CA ALA A 169 1.73 -10.16 -14.72
C ALA A 169 3.00 -11.03 -14.75
N LYS A 170 3.61 -11.20 -15.94
CA LYS A 170 4.95 -11.86 -16.05
C LYS A 170 6.03 -11.16 -15.20
N ASN A 171 5.78 -9.92 -14.77
CA ASN A 171 6.63 -9.16 -13.85
C ASN A 171 6.72 -9.79 -12.47
N GLY A 172 5.70 -10.52 -12.00
CA GLY A 172 5.72 -11.16 -10.68
C GLY A 172 6.40 -12.53 -10.63
N SER A 173 7.02 -12.97 -11.73
CA SER A 173 7.93 -14.12 -11.69
C SER A 173 9.22 -13.72 -10.95
N GLU A 174 9.88 -14.67 -10.27
CA GLU A 174 11.15 -14.41 -9.55
C GLU A 174 12.20 -13.74 -10.46
N ALA A 175 12.19 -14.07 -11.76
CA ALA A 175 13.09 -13.50 -12.75
C ALA A 175 12.89 -11.99 -13.01
N ASN A 176 11.69 -11.44 -12.75
CA ASN A 176 11.32 -10.06 -13.08
C ASN A 176 10.85 -9.23 -11.87
N VAL A 177 10.99 -9.76 -10.65
CA VAL A 177 10.49 -9.14 -9.41
C VAL A 177 11.02 -7.72 -9.21
N TYR A 178 12.26 -7.43 -9.62
CA TYR A 178 12.86 -6.10 -9.52
C TYR A 178 12.15 -5.07 -10.41
N ALA A 179 11.76 -5.46 -11.63
CA ALA A 179 10.98 -4.61 -12.52
C ALA A 179 9.55 -4.40 -12.00
N ALA A 180 8.93 -5.44 -11.41
CA ALA A 180 7.66 -5.31 -10.71
C ALA A 180 7.74 -4.32 -9.53
N MET A 181 8.75 -4.46 -8.68
CA MET A 181 8.96 -3.56 -7.54
C MET A 181 9.19 -2.12 -7.98
N GLU A 182 9.98 -1.91 -9.04
CA GLU A 182 10.20 -0.60 -9.65
C GLU A 182 8.88 0.06 -10.08
N GLU A 183 8.11 -0.62 -10.94
CA GLU A 183 6.83 -0.10 -11.44
C GLU A 183 5.81 0.11 -10.32
N PHE A 184 5.79 -0.77 -9.30
CA PHE A 184 4.95 -0.61 -8.13
C PHE A 184 5.30 0.67 -7.34
N LEU A 185 6.59 0.88 -6.99
CA LEU A 185 7.03 2.04 -6.22
C LEU A 185 6.80 3.37 -6.95
N ILE A 186 6.98 3.38 -8.27
CA ILE A 186 6.65 4.55 -9.10
C ILE A 186 5.14 4.79 -9.10
N ALA A 187 4.34 3.72 -9.30
CA ALA A 187 2.88 3.83 -9.33
C ALA A 187 2.27 4.34 -8.00
N VAL A 188 2.84 3.97 -6.86
CA VAL A 188 2.43 4.48 -5.53
C VAL A 188 3.11 5.81 -5.14
N ARG A 189 3.84 6.44 -6.07
CA ARG A 189 4.51 7.75 -5.91
C ARG A 189 5.53 7.78 -4.77
N LYS A 190 6.18 6.64 -4.48
CA LYS A 190 7.27 6.55 -3.50
C LYS A 190 8.63 6.70 -4.16
N LYS A 191 8.66 6.74 -5.49
CA LYS A 191 9.84 6.86 -6.31
C LYS A 191 9.53 7.55 -7.64
N SER A 192 10.49 8.28 -8.20
CA SER A 192 10.43 8.83 -9.55
C SER A 192 11.05 7.86 -10.57
N PRO A 193 10.56 7.80 -11.82
CA PRO A 193 11.17 6.99 -12.87
C PRO A 193 12.65 7.34 -13.08
N VAL A 194 13.47 6.33 -13.36
CA VAL A 194 14.88 6.52 -13.71
C VAL A 194 14.98 7.15 -15.11
N GLY A 195 15.43 8.40 -15.17
CA GLY A 195 15.81 9.06 -16.41
C GLY A 195 17.26 8.76 -16.79
N ILE A 196 17.52 8.52 -18.06
CA ILE A 196 18.86 8.28 -18.62
C ILE A 196 19.31 9.52 -19.38
N ASP A 197 20.61 9.79 -19.41
CA ASP A 197 21.21 10.80 -20.27
C ASP A 197 22.50 10.26 -20.89
N VAL A 198 22.76 10.61 -22.14
CA VAL A 198 23.87 10.08 -22.94
C VAL A 198 24.69 11.23 -23.52
N PHE A 199 25.99 11.23 -23.25
CA PHE A 199 26.91 12.26 -23.72
C PHE A 199 28.22 11.67 -24.25
N PRO A 200 28.80 12.20 -25.35
CA PRO A 200 28.24 13.22 -26.25
C PRO A 200 27.21 12.63 -27.26
N GLN A 201 26.33 13.47 -27.82
CA GLN A 201 25.37 13.05 -28.86
C GLN A 201 25.98 13.00 -30.26
N THR A 202 27.14 13.61 -30.48
CA THR A 202 27.84 13.63 -31.77
C THR A 202 29.34 13.43 -31.56
N LYS A 203 29.98 12.61 -32.40
CA LYS A 203 31.45 12.45 -32.46
C LYS A 203 31.94 12.43 -33.90
N THR A 204 33.02 13.17 -34.15
CA THR A 204 33.65 13.32 -35.47
C THR A 204 35.12 12.92 -35.41
N PHE A 205 35.57 12.09 -36.34
CA PHE A 205 36.96 11.65 -36.47
C PHE A 205 37.48 12.03 -37.86
N ALA A 206 38.55 12.83 -37.92
CA ALA A 206 39.21 13.22 -39.16
C ALA A 206 40.52 12.45 -39.34
N ASP A 207 40.95 12.27 -40.59
CA ASP A 207 42.19 11.60 -40.97
C ASP A 207 42.35 10.21 -40.34
N PHE A 208 41.26 9.42 -40.34
CA PHE A 208 41.19 8.13 -39.66
C PHE A 208 41.94 7.04 -40.44
N THR A 209 43.00 6.48 -39.83
CA THR A 209 43.88 5.48 -40.47
C THR A 209 43.92 4.11 -39.78
N GLU A 210 43.57 4.03 -38.49
CA GLU A 210 43.64 2.80 -37.69
C GLU A 210 42.42 2.68 -36.78
N SER A 211 42.03 1.46 -36.41
CA SER A 211 40.88 1.23 -35.53
C SER A 211 41.07 1.86 -34.14
N VAL A 212 40.12 2.68 -33.71
CA VAL A 212 40.19 3.43 -32.44
C VAL A 212 39.15 2.93 -31.44
N LYS A 213 39.55 2.84 -30.17
CA LYS A 213 38.65 2.58 -29.04
C LYS A 213 38.16 3.89 -28.46
N GLU A 214 36.85 4.00 -28.29
CA GLU A 214 36.20 5.19 -27.80
C GLU A 214 35.14 4.87 -26.74
N ARG A 215 34.71 5.92 -26.03
CA ARG A 215 33.73 5.81 -24.94
C ARG A 215 32.62 6.83 -25.05
N ILE A 216 31.42 6.43 -24.67
CA ILE A 216 30.31 7.36 -24.36
C ILE A 216 29.92 7.21 -22.89
N THR A 217 29.59 8.34 -22.26
CA THR A 217 29.13 8.38 -20.89
C THR A 217 27.62 8.26 -20.86
N ILE A 218 27.12 7.25 -20.17
CA ILE A 218 25.70 7.07 -19.85
C ILE A 218 25.51 7.40 -18.38
N THR A 219 24.62 8.34 -18.08
CA THR A 219 24.28 8.71 -16.71
C THR A 219 22.83 8.37 -16.41
N ARG A 220 22.55 7.91 -15.18
CA ARG A 220 21.19 7.65 -14.70
C ARG A 220 20.81 8.61 -13.59
N SER A 221 19.55 9.00 -13.55
CA SER A 221 18.98 9.81 -12.46
C SER A 221 18.34 8.90 -11.41
N GLY A 222 18.68 9.13 -10.15
CA GLY A 222 18.16 8.33 -9.03
C GLY A 222 18.74 6.91 -8.96
N TRP A 223 18.03 6.05 -8.22
CA TRP A 223 18.34 4.64 -8.00
C TRP A 223 17.25 3.78 -8.63
N GLY A 224 17.48 2.49 -8.93
CA GLY A 224 16.44 1.61 -9.46
C GLY A 224 16.86 0.51 -10.41
N TYR A 225 15.87 -0.26 -10.84
CA TYR A 225 16.00 -1.17 -11.96
C TYR A 225 16.27 -0.38 -13.25
N THR A 226 17.25 -0.80 -14.03
CA THR A 226 17.66 -0.14 -15.27
C THR A 226 18.10 -1.21 -16.25
N GLU A 227 17.51 -1.19 -17.44
CA GLU A 227 17.88 -2.05 -18.55
C GLU A 227 17.90 -1.24 -19.84
N LEU A 228 19.04 -1.27 -20.55
CA LEU A 228 19.26 -0.57 -21.81
C LEU A 228 19.78 -1.54 -22.87
N THR A 229 19.32 -1.37 -24.11
CA THR A 229 19.86 -2.04 -25.29
C THR A 229 20.63 -1.06 -26.16
N VAL A 230 21.73 -1.52 -26.75
CA VAL A 230 22.57 -0.75 -27.68
C VAL A 230 22.50 -1.38 -29.05
N GLU A 231 22.10 -0.60 -30.04
CA GLU A 231 21.95 -1.01 -31.44
C GLU A 231 22.78 -0.08 -32.34
N THR A 232 23.35 -0.61 -33.41
CA THR A 232 24.06 0.18 -34.44
C THR A 232 23.42 -0.06 -35.80
N ASP A 233 23.33 0.99 -36.61
CA ASP A 233 22.83 0.89 -37.99
C ASP A 233 23.93 0.49 -39.00
N VAL A 234 25.20 0.55 -38.57
CA VAL A 234 26.38 0.28 -39.40
C VAL A 234 27.33 -0.73 -38.77
N PRO A 235 28.06 -1.52 -39.58
CA PRO A 235 28.93 -2.58 -39.10
C PRO A 235 30.31 -2.11 -38.60
N PHE A 236 30.71 -0.86 -38.88
CA PHE A 236 32.00 -0.31 -38.45
C PHE A 236 32.00 0.23 -37.00
N ILE A 237 30.82 0.36 -36.38
CA ILE A 237 30.68 0.71 -34.96
C ILE A 237 30.41 -0.57 -34.17
N CYS A 238 31.36 -0.96 -33.32
CA CYS A 238 31.32 -2.20 -32.57
C CYS A 238 31.23 -1.92 -31.06
N PRO A 239 30.04 -1.83 -30.45
CA PRO A 239 29.91 -1.68 -29.00
C PRO A 239 30.39 -2.94 -28.28
N LYS A 240 31.08 -2.78 -27.14
CA LYS A 240 31.63 -3.90 -26.37
C LYS A 240 30.55 -4.79 -25.78
N ILE A 241 29.45 -4.19 -25.35
CA ILE A 241 28.25 -4.86 -24.87
C ILE A 241 27.02 -4.21 -25.50
N THR A 242 26.01 -5.02 -25.75
CA THR A 242 24.73 -4.58 -26.35
C THR A 242 23.59 -4.52 -25.35
N ARG A 243 23.80 -5.00 -24.12
CA ARG A 243 22.83 -4.97 -23.02
C ARG A 243 23.50 -4.44 -21.76
N ILE A 244 22.93 -3.38 -21.18
CA ILE A 244 23.44 -2.71 -19.98
C ILE A 244 22.37 -2.83 -18.89
N THR A 245 22.76 -3.33 -17.71
CA THR A 245 21.89 -3.47 -16.54
C THR A 245 22.34 -2.56 -15.40
N SER A 246 21.56 -2.48 -14.32
CA SER A 246 21.90 -1.71 -13.11
C SER A 246 23.28 -2.05 -12.52
N GLU A 247 23.78 -3.28 -12.70
CA GLU A 247 25.07 -3.75 -12.19
C GLU A 247 26.28 -3.15 -12.91
N ASN A 248 26.10 -2.68 -14.15
CA ASN A 248 27.20 -2.07 -14.91
C ASN A 248 27.54 -0.66 -14.42
N PHE A 249 26.62 0.03 -13.74
CA PHE A 249 26.80 1.39 -13.29
C PHE A 249 27.65 1.46 -12.01
N THR A 250 28.68 2.32 -12.02
CA THR A 250 29.39 2.70 -10.79
C THR A 250 28.77 4.00 -10.26
N GLY A 251 27.98 3.88 -9.19
CA GLY A 251 27.11 4.98 -8.75
C GLY A 251 26.01 5.25 -9.78
N ASN A 252 26.08 6.42 -10.44
CA ASN A 252 25.11 6.86 -11.45
C ASN A 252 25.69 7.00 -12.86
N LYS A 253 26.93 6.55 -13.08
CA LYS A 253 27.62 6.69 -14.36
C LYS A 253 28.11 5.33 -14.86
N TYR A 254 27.99 5.14 -16.17
CA TYR A 254 28.55 4.01 -16.90
C TYR A 254 29.25 4.51 -18.17
N GLU A 255 30.46 4.03 -18.41
CA GLU A 255 31.23 4.35 -19.61
C GLU A 255 31.11 3.18 -20.60
N LEU A 256 30.28 3.34 -21.63
CA LEU A 256 30.14 2.34 -22.68
C LEU A 256 31.31 2.44 -23.65
N GLU A 257 32.14 1.41 -23.69
CA GLU A 257 33.23 1.28 -24.65
C GLU A 257 32.72 0.75 -26.00
N TYR A 258 33.21 1.34 -27.09
CA TYR A 258 32.98 0.87 -28.45
C TYR A 258 34.24 1.02 -29.30
N VAL A 259 34.32 0.27 -30.41
CA VAL A 259 35.44 0.29 -31.35
C VAL A 259 34.95 0.77 -32.70
N ILE A 260 35.69 1.68 -33.32
CA ILE A 260 35.54 2.04 -34.73
C ILE A 260 36.50 1.18 -35.53
N ASP A 261 35.97 0.31 -36.38
CA ASP A 261 36.71 -0.70 -37.14
C ASP A 261 37.14 -0.16 -38.51
N ALA A 262 38.44 0.12 -38.67
CA ALA A 262 39.01 0.72 -39.88
C ALA A 262 38.80 -0.16 -41.13
N ASP A 263 38.82 -1.49 -40.98
CA ASP A 263 38.69 -2.44 -42.10
C ASP A 263 37.30 -2.41 -42.75
N LYS A 264 36.31 -1.84 -42.04
CA LYS A 264 34.93 -1.72 -42.49
C LYS A 264 34.56 -0.32 -42.98
N LEU A 265 35.51 0.61 -42.98
CA LEU A 265 35.33 1.97 -43.50
C LEU A 265 35.71 2.05 -44.98
N HIS A 266 34.99 2.86 -45.75
CA HIS A 266 35.37 3.19 -47.13
C HIS A 266 36.10 4.54 -47.17
N ALA A 267 36.82 4.81 -48.27
CA ALA A 267 37.50 6.10 -48.47
C ALA A 267 36.49 7.28 -48.45
N GLY A 268 36.88 8.40 -47.82
CA GLY A 268 36.02 9.57 -47.60
C GLY A 268 35.19 9.49 -46.31
N ARG A 269 34.01 10.13 -46.31
CA ARG A 269 33.13 10.25 -45.12
C ARG A 269 32.20 9.06 -44.93
N ASN A 270 32.22 8.51 -43.73
CA ASN A 270 31.37 7.42 -43.27
C ASN A 270 30.48 7.95 -42.13
N TRP A 271 29.17 7.74 -42.21
CA TRP A 271 28.22 8.11 -41.16
C TRP A 271 27.62 6.86 -40.54
N GLY A 272 27.50 6.86 -39.22
CA GLY A 272 26.87 5.80 -38.45
C GLY A 272 26.17 6.33 -37.22
N ARG A 273 25.21 5.57 -36.72
CA ARG A 273 24.43 5.88 -35.53
C ARG A 273 24.48 4.72 -34.55
N MET A 274 24.83 5.04 -33.32
CA MET A 274 24.66 4.14 -32.19
C MET A 274 23.44 4.60 -31.39
N THR A 275 22.46 3.71 -31.24
CA THR A 275 21.20 3.97 -30.55
C THR A 275 21.19 3.23 -29.23
N ILE A 276 20.97 3.96 -28.14
CA ILE A 276 20.77 3.42 -26.80
C ILE A 276 19.29 3.55 -26.45
N CYS A 277 18.63 2.41 -26.26
CA CYS A 277 17.20 2.33 -26.00
C CYS A 277 16.95 1.85 -24.57
N SER A 278 16.14 2.59 -23.81
CA SER A 278 15.42 2.05 -22.66
C SER A 278 14.00 1.64 -23.09
N PHE A 279 13.16 1.22 -22.13
CA PHE A 279 11.76 0.95 -22.41
C PHE A 279 11.01 2.20 -22.90
N THR A 280 11.32 3.37 -22.33
CA THR A 280 10.58 4.63 -22.54
C THR A 280 11.37 5.70 -23.29
N GLN A 281 12.70 5.60 -23.34
CA GLN A 281 13.58 6.61 -23.90
C GLN A 281 14.46 6.03 -25.01
N LYS A 282 14.78 6.84 -26.01
CA LYS A 282 15.66 6.49 -27.12
C LYS A 282 16.68 7.61 -27.30
N TYR A 283 17.95 7.26 -27.22
CA TYR A 283 19.08 8.18 -27.42
C TYR A 283 19.86 7.74 -28.64
N THR A 284 20.26 8.70 -29.48
CA THR A 284 21.05 8.42 -30.68
C THR A 284 22.34 9.23 -30.61
N VAL A 285 23.46 8.54 -30.76
CA VAL A 285 24.79 9.11 -30.90
C VAL A 285 25.20 9.02 -32.37
N GLU A 286 25.40 10.18 -33.00
CA GLU A 286 25.86 10.25 -34.39
C GLU A 286 27.38 10.24 -34.45
N ILE A 287 27.94 9.35 -35.28
CA ILE A 287 29.38 9.15 -35.45
C ILE A 287 29.73 9.39 -36.92
N GLU A 288 30.61 10.36 -37.16
CA GLU A 288 31.17 10.68 -38.48
C GLU A 288 32.67 10.34 -38.49
N VAL A 289 33.12 9.60 -39.51
CA VAL A 289 34.51 9.20 -39.69
C VAL A 289 34.97 9.55 -41.11
N ASP A 290 35.98 10.41 -41.21
CA ASP A 290 36.61 10.79 -42.48
C ASP A 290 37.94 10.06 -42.65
N CYS A 291 38.00 9.15 -43.62
CA CYS A 291 39.21 8.42 -43.97
C CYS A 291 39.96 9.14 -45.08
N ALA A 292 41.22 9.50 -44.83
CA ALA A 292 42.09 10.18 -45.79
C ALA A 292 42.31 9.30 -47.04
N GLY A 293 41.62 9.63 -48.13
CA GLY A 293 41.78 8.96 -49.42
C GLY A 293 42.84 9.63 -50.29
N GLN A 294 43.93 8.92 -50.59
CA GLN A 294 44.80 9.24 -51.73
C GLN A 294 44.06 8.93 -53.05
N GLU A 295 43.37 9.89 -53.69
CA GLU A 295 43.04 9.87 -55.14
C GLU A 295 42.29 11.12 -55.68
N ASN A 296 42.67 12.35 -55.31
CA ASN A 296 41.96 13.55 -55.78
C ASN A 296 41.98 13.72 -57.33
N THR A 297 43.09 13.44 -58.00
CA THR A 297 43.25 13.72 -59.44
C THR A 297 42.45 12.78 -60.34
N HIS A 298 42.32 11.50 -59.99
CA HIS A 298 41.56 10.52 -60.78
C HIS A 298 40.04 10.72 -60.63
N ARG A 299 39.59 11.10 -59.43
CA ARG A 299 38.20 11.50 -59.17
C ARG A 299 37.83 12.77 -59.95
N GLU A 300 38.71 13.78 -59.95
CA GLU A 300 38.51 15.02 -60.72
C GLU A 300 38.45 14.75 -62.23
N LYS A 301 39.30 13.88 -62.78
CA LYS A 301 39.22 13.45 -64.19
C LYS A 301 37.89 12.79 -64.52
N LYS A 302 37.44 11.81 -63.72
CA LYS A 302 36.14 11.14 -63.94
C LYS A 302 34.96 12.12 -63.82
N GLN A 303 35.01 13.04 -62.86
CA GLN A 303 33.98 14.08 -62.70
C GLN A 303 33.95 15.05 -63.88
N ALA A 304 35.10 15.46 -64.40
CA ALA A 304 35.17 16.34 -65.55
C ALA A 304 34.69 15.67 -66.85
N VAL A 305 35.03 14.40 -67.09
CA VAL A 305 34.48 13.62 -68.22
C VAL A 305 32.96 13.49 -68.10
N LEU A 306 32.45 13.21 -66.89
CA LEU A 306 31.00 13.16 -66.64
C LEU A 306 30.33 14.51 -66.92
N ALA A 307 30.93 15.61 -66.46
CA ALA A 307 30.43 16.96 -66.69
C ALA A 307 30.38 17.31 -68.19
N LEU A 308 31.43 16.96 -68.95
CA LEU A 308 31.45 17.15 -70.41
C LEU A 308 30.33 16.37 -71.12
N VAL A 309 30.10 15.11 -70.73
CA VAL A 309 29.00 14.31 -71.29
C VAL A 309 27.64 14.91 -70.93
N GLN A 310 27.46 15.44 -69.72
CA GLN A 310 26.23 16.11 -69.31
C GLN A 310 25.97 17.39 -70.10
N GLU A 311 26.98 18.25 -70.27
CA GLU A 311 26.86 19.47 -71.09
C GLU A 311 26.56 19.14 -72.55
N TYR A 312 27.21 18.12 -73.11
CA TYR A 312 26.89 17.62 -74.46
C TYR A 312 25.44 17.15 -74.58
N LEU A 313 24.93 16.39 -73.60
CA LEU A 313 23.55 15.93 -73.60
C LEU A 313 22.56 17.10 -73.49
N LYS A 314 22.83 18.11 -72.65
CA LYS A 314 21.99 19.31 -72.55
C LYS A 314 21.89 20.05 -73.89
N PHE A 315 23.01 20.19 -74.59
CA PHE A 315 23.05 20.77 -75.93
C PHE A 315 22.21 19.96 -76.92
N ARG A 316 22.42 18.64 -76.98
CA ARG A 316 21.69 17.75 -77.90
C ARG A 316 20.19 17.74 -77.61
N MET A 317 19.80 17.75 -76.35
CA MET A 317 18.41 17.86 -75.89
C MET A 317 17.79 19.26 -76.11
N LYS A 318 18.50 20.21 -76.74
CA LYS A 318 18.07 21.60 -76.98
C LYS A 318 17.73 22.40 -75.70
N ARG A 319 18.35 22.03 -74.57
CA ARG A 319 18.21 22.77 -73.30
C ARG A 319 19.23 23.91 -73.18
N GLU A 320 20.31 23.83 -73.94
CA GLU A 320 21.33 24.85 -74.01
C GLU A 320 21.66 25.17 -75.46
N ASP A 321 21.85 26.45 -75.75
CA ASP A 321 22.26 26.91 -77.07
C ASP A 321 23.73 26.58 -77.33
N LYS A 322 24.08 26.48 -78.62
CA LYS A 322 25.42 26.09 -79.09
C LYS A 322 26.56 26.85 -78.39
N ARG A 323 26.40 28.16 -78.14
CA ARG A 323 27.41 28.99 -77.47
C ARG A 323 27.59 28.64 -75.98
N ALA A 324 26.49 28.45 -75.25
CA ALA A 324 26.54 28.13 -73.82
C ALA A 324 27.23 26.78 -73.57
N TRP A 325 26.94 25.78 -74.40
CA TRP A 325 27.61 24.49 -74.35
C TRP A 325 29.12 24.61 -74.62
N GLN A 326 29.52 25.41 -75.61
CA GLN A 326 30.93 25.64 -75.92
C GLN A 326 31.67 26.28 -74.75
N ASP A 327 31.13 27.36 -74.17
CA ASP A 327 31.78 28.10 -73.09
C ASP A 327 31.94 27.26 -71.82
N LYS A 328 30.88 26.55 -71.41
CA LYS A 328 30.93 25.68 -70.22
C LYS A 328 31.85 24.47 -70.41
N SER A 329 31.81 23.87 -71.60
CA SER A 329 32.69 22.73 -71.90
C SER A 329 34.16 23.16 -71.93
N LEU A 330 34.46 24.35 -72.47
CA LEU A 330 35.80 24.93 -72.42
C LEU A 330 36.24 25.24 -70.98
N GLN A 331 35.38 25.80 -70.13
CA GLN A 331 35.70 26.04 -68.72
C GLN A 331 36.05 24.74 -67.96
N ILE A 332 35.30 23.65 -68.21
CA ILE A 332 35.59 22.33 -67.63
C ILE A 332 36.96 21.82 -68.11
N ILE A 333 37.24 21.96 -69.40
CA ILE A 333 38.50 21.51 -70.01
C ILE A 333 39.69 22.36 -69.54
N GLU A 334 39.56 23.68 -69.47
CA GLU A 334 40.60 24.60 -69.01
C GLU A 334 40.96 24.35 -67.55
N ARG A 335 39.96 24.12 -66.69
CA ARG A 335 40.20 23.70 -65.29
C ARG A 335 40.97 22.39 -65.23
N MET A 336 40.60 21.40 -66.03
CA MET A 336 41.30 20.10 -66.04
C MET A 336 42.71 20.20 -66.61
N ARG A 337 42.91 21.02 -67.64
CA ARG A 337 44.25 21.30 -68.19
C ARG A 337 45.14 22.04 -67.19
N GLY A 338 44.57 22.90 -66.34
CA GLY A 338 45.29 23.50 -65.21
C GLY A 338 45.74 22.49 -64.14
N ILE A 339 45.09 21.33 -64.06
CA ILE A 339 45.40 20.25 -63.10
C ILE A 339 46.28 19.16 -63.74
N CYS A 340 46.06 18.83 -65.00
CA CYS A 340 46.77 17.78 -65.75
C CYS A 340 46.81 18.14 -67.25
N ASP A 341 47.82 18.92 -67.65
CA ASP A 341 47.92 19.45 -69.02
C ASP A 341 48.25 18.38 -70.07
N ASP A 342 48.85 17.25 -69.66
CA ASP A 342 49.29 16.18 -70.56
C ASP A 342 48.18 15.19 -70.97
N ASP A 343 46.96 15.34 -70.46
CA ASP A 343 45.88 14.40 -70.75
C ASP A 343 45.31 14.57 -72.18
N ILE A 344 45.57 13.57 -73.01
CA ILE A 344 45.28 13.56 -74.45
C ILE A 344 43.78 13.68 -74.75
N PHE A 345 42.92 13.10 -73.92
CA PHE A 345 41.47 13.16 -74.12
C PHE A 345 40.97 14.61 -74.07
N PHE A 346 41.43 15.38 -73.08
CA PHE A 346 41.03 16.78 -72.92
C PHE A 346 41.60 17.68 -74.03
N LYS A 347 42.80 17.39 -74.56
CA LYS A 347 43.35 18.08 -75.75
C LYS A 347 42.49 17.84 -76.99
N LEU A 348 42.08 16.59 -77.25
CA LEU A 348 41.21 16.23 -78.37
C LEU A 348 39.79 16.82 -78.22
N ALA A 349 39.23 16.79 -77.00
CA ALA A 349 37.94 17.40 -76.71
C ALA A 349 37.95 18.93 -76.91
N GLN A 350 39.05 19.59 -76.52
CA GLN A 350 39.26 21.02 -76.78
C GLN A 350 39.32 21.31 -78.28
N ALA A 351 40.09 20.52 -79.03
CA ALA A 351 40.17 20.64 -80.48
C ALA A 351 38.79 20.47 -81.13
N GLN A 352 37.99 19.48 -80.71
CA GLN A 352 36.61 19.32 -81.21
C GLN A 352 35.77 20.59 -81.00
N ILE A 353 35.79 21.16 -79.79
CA ILE A 353 34.97 22.35 -79.49
C ILE A 353 35.45 23.58 -80.29
N LEU A 354 36.76 23.76 -80.44
CA LEU A 354 37.37 24.85 -81.23
C LEU A 354 37.02 24.73 -82.72
N LEU A 355 37.03 23.52 -83.30
CA LEU A 355 36.56 23.28 -84.67
C LEU A 355 35.09 23.70 -84.84
N VAL A 356 34.25 23.39 -83.86
CA VAL A 356 32.82 23.75 -83.87
C VAL A 356 32.61 25.27 -83.69
N GLN A 357 33.58 25.99 -83.11
CA GLN A 357 33.66 27.46 -83.03
C GLN A 357 34.26 28.13 -84.29
N ASN A 358 34.69 27.37 -85.31
CA ASN A 358 35.44 27.85 -86.48
C ASN A 358 36.83 28.43 -86.16
N ARG A 359 37.47 28.02 -85.07
CA ARG A 359 38.86 28.38 -84.73
C ARG A 359 39.82 27.28 -85.17
N SER A 360 39.99 27.16 -86.50
CA SER A 360 40.72 26.03 -87.11
C SER A 360 42.20 26.00 -86.79
N ASP A 361 42.89 27.15 -86.72
CA ASP A 361 44.34 27.19 -86.52
C ASP A 361 44.76 26.66 -85.13
N GLU A 362 44.02 27.05 -84.08
CA GLU A 362 44.27 26.59 -82.70
C GLU A 362 43.91 25.12 -82.50
N ALA A 363 42.84 24.65 -83.17
CA ALA A 363 42.48 23.24 -83.17
C ALA A 363 43.53 22.39 -83.88
N GLY A 364 44.06 22.86 -85.03
CA GLY A 364 45.12 22.21 -85.77
C GLY A 364 46.38 22.00 -84.93
N TRP A 365 46.80 23.02 -84.17
CA TRP A 365 47.94 22.91 -83.26
C TRP A 365 47.77 21.82 -82.19
N LEU A 366 46.58 21.70 -81.59
CA LEU A 366 46.28 20.66 -80.61
C LEU A 366 46.25 19.26 -81.23
N ILE A 367 45.74 19.13 -82.46
CA ILE A 367 45.69 17.86 -83.20
C ILE A 367 47.11 17.40 -83.56
N ASP A 368 47.95 18.31 -84.04
CA ASP A 368 49.35 18.01 -84.36
C ASP A 368 50.17 17.66 -83.10
N ASN A 369 49.88 18.30 -81.95
CA ASN A 369 50.54 18.01 -80.67
C ASN A 369 50.33 16.57 -80.18
N VAL A 370 49.19 15.96 -80.52
CA VAL A 370 48.85 14.60 -80.08
C VAL A 370 49.05 13.54 -81.18
N ARG A 371 49.31 13.96 -82.42
CA ARG A 371 49.41 13.08 -83.61
C ARG A 371 50.49 12.01 -83.43
N ASP A 372 51.72 12.42 -83.18
CA ASP A 372 52.87 11.50 -83.22
C ASP A 372 52.74 10.43 -82.12
N PHE A 373 52.28 10.83 -80.91
CA PHE A 373 52.01 9.89 -79.81
C PHE A 373 50.90 8.88 -80.13
N LEU A 374 49.77 9.33 -80.70
CA LEU A 374 48.64 8.45 -81.03
C LEU A 374 48.92 7.59 -82.25
N GLU A 375 49.79 8.03 -83.17
CA GLU A 375 50.20 7.24 -84.32
C GLU A 375 51.22 6.14 -83.97
N GLU A 376 52.05 6.35 -82.96
CA GLU A 376 52.96 5.31 -82.44
C GLU A 376 52.23 4.30 -81.53
N ASN A 377 51.14 4.71 -80.86
CA ASN A 377 50.40 3.90 -79.88
C ASN A 377 48.97 3.52 -80.32
N LYS A 378 48.76 3.32 -81.64
CA LYS A 378 47.43 3.06 -82.24
C LYS A 378 46.68 1.90 -81.59
N ASP A 379 47.39 0.80 -81.32
CA ASP A 379 46.79 -0.43 -80.79
C ASP A 379 46.66 -0.43 -79.25
N SER A 380 47.42 0.42 -78.55
CA SER A 380 47.35 0.54 -77.08
C SER A 380 46.25 1.50 -76.60
N HIS A 381 45.82 2.44 -77.46
CA HIS A 381 44.81 3.44 -77.15
C HIS A 381 43.75 3.60 -78.26
N VAL A 382 43.15 2.47 -78.67
CA VAL A 382 42.21 2.39 -79.82
C VAL A 382 41.05 3.39 -79.74
N GLU A 383 40.43 3.57 -78.57
CA GLU A 383 39.32 4.54 -78.41
C GLU A 383 39.76 6.00 -78.67
N LEU A 384 40.93 6.39 -78.14
CA LEU A 384 41.48 7.74 -78.31
C LEU A 384 41.96 7.95 -79.74
N TYR A 385 42.53 6.92 -80.37
CA TYR A 385 42.93 6.97 -81.77
C TYR A 385 41.71 7.12 -82.70
N CYS A 386 40.63 6.38 -82.46
CA CYS A 386 39.37 6.54 -83.21
C CYS A 386 38.76 7.94 -83.03
N TYR A 387 38.81 8.49 -81.82
CA TYR A 387 38.37 9.86 -81.54
C TYR A 387 39.28 10.92 -82.19
N TYR A 388 40.59 10.69 -82.25
CA TYR A 388 41.52 11.53 -83.01
C TYR A 388 41.20 11.53 -84.50
N LEU A 389 40.99 10.36 -85.12
CA LEU A 389 40.61 10.26 -86.54
C LEU A 389 39.30 11.02 -86.84
N TYR A 390 38.34 10.98 -85.90
CA TYR A 390 37.11 11.76 -85.97
C TYR A 390 37.35 13.28 -85.96
N VAL A 391 38.14 13.77 -85.01
CA VAL A 391 38.47 15.20 -84.89
C VAL A 391 39.30 15.67 -86.09
N SER A 392 40.24 14.84 -86.56
CA SER A 392 41.04 15.10 -87.76
C SER A 392 40.19 15.14 -89.03
N ALA A 393 39.22 14.24 -89.18
CA ALA A 393 38.28 14.27 -90.30
C ALA A 393 37.44 15.57 -90.31
N MET A 394 37.03 16.06 -89.14
CA MET A 394 36.38 17.38 -89.02
C MET A 394 37.29 18.56 -89.39
N TYR A 395 38.59 18.45 -89.14
CA TYR A 395 39.58 19.47 -89.45
C TYR A 395 39.88 19.54 -90.96
N TYR A 396 40.27 18.43 -91.58
CA TYR A 396 40.67 18.38 -93.00
C TYR A 396 39.49 18.58 -93.96
N LYS A 397 38.26 18.18 -93.56
CA LYS A 397 37.03 18.29 -94.37
C LYS A 397 37.14 17.64 -95.77
N ASP A 398 38.08 16.71 -95.95
CA ASP A 398 38.28 15.97 -97.19
C ASP A 398 37.48 14.66 -97.15
N LYS A 399 36.71 14.41 -98.22
CA LYS A 399 35.93 13.18 -98.39
C LYS A 399 36.83 11.95 -98.52
N SER A 400 38.01 12.09 -99.12
CA SER A 400 38.93 10.96 -99.30
C SER A 400 39.52 10.52 -97.96
N TYR A 401 39.94 11.48 -97.14
CA TYR A 401 40.43 11.26 -95.78
C TYR A 401 39.33 10.70 -94.87
N THR A 402 38.12 11.26 -94.92
CA THR A 402 36.98 10.79 -94.13
C THR A 402 36.64 9.33 -94.45
N PHE A 403 36.66 8.95 -95.73
CA PHE A 403 36.42 7.56 -96.15
C PHE A 403 37.50 6.60 -95.64
N ALA A 404 38.79 7.01 -95.71
CA ALA A 404 39.88 6.23 -95.17
C ALA A 404 39.78 6.06 -93.64
N ALA A 405 39.45 7.15 -92.92
CA ALA A 405 39.22 7.12 -91.48
C ALA A 405 38.05 6.21 -91.09
N VAL A 406 36.91 6.28 -91.79
CA VAL A 406 35.75 5.41 -91.56
C VAL A 406 36.11 3.94 -91.74
N LYS A 407 36.89 3.59 -92.78
CA LYS A 407 37.32 2.20 -93.01
C LYS A 407 38.14 1.67 -91.83
N VAL A 408 39.13 2.45 -91.36
CA VAL A 408 39.98 2.08 -90.22
C VAL A 408 39.16 1.93 -88.93
N ILE A 409 38.27 2.89 -88.64
CA ILE A 409 37.43 2.85 -87.43
C ILE A 409 36.46 1.66 -87.47
N ARG A 410 35.90 1.34 -88.65
CA ARG A 410 35.01 0.19 -88.83
C ARG A 410 35.76 -1.13 -88.65
N ASP A 411 36.96 -1.25 -89.22
CA ASP A 411 37.79 -2.45 -89.05
C ASP A 411 38.12 -2.69 -87.56
N TYR A 412 38.41 -1.64 -86.77
CA TYR A 412 38.58 -1.79 -85.31
C TYR A 412 37.30 -2.22 -84.59
N TYR A 413 36.14 -1.65 -84.96
CA TYR A 413 34.85 -1.98 -84.35
C TYR A 413 34.41 -3.42 -84.63
N GLU A 414 34.55 -3.90 -85.87
CA GLU A 414 34.16 -5.25 -86.28
C GLU A 414 35.12 -6.34 -85.74
N ASN A 415 36.38 -5.99 -85.44
CA ASN A 415 37.41 -6.91 -84.93
C ASN A 415 37.58 -6.90 -83.39
N GLY A 416 36.54 -6.53 -82.64
CA GLY A 416 36.49 -6.75 -81.19
C GLY A 416 36.72 -5.51 -80.31
N TYR A 417 36.86 -4.31 -80.89
CA TYR A 417 36.79 -3.04 -80.14
C TYR A 417 35.40 -2.40 -80.29
N ASP A 418 34.36 -3.14 -79.90
CA ASP A 418 32.94 -2.80 -80.04
C ASP A 418 32.43 -1.80 -78.99
N THR A 419 33.28 -0.87 -78.58
CA THR A 419 32.97 0.12 -77.56
C THR A 419 31.96 1.15 -78.06
N TRP A 420 31.12 1.66 -77.15
CA TRP A 420 30.09 2.64 -77.52
C TRP A 420 30.68 3.95 -78.06
N ARG A 421 31.90 4.33 -77.65
CA ARG A 421 32.56 5.55 -78.14
C ARG A 421 32.96 5.44 -79.60
N VAL A 422 33.47 4.26 -79.99
CA VAL A 422 33.79 3.95 -81.39
C VAL A 422 32.52 3.88 -82.24
N LEU A 423 31.46 3.23 -81.73
CA LEU A 423 30.15 3.22 -82.38
C LEU A 423 29.56 4.63 -82.55
N TRP A 424 29.69 5.47 -81.53
CA TRP A 424 29.23 6.87 -81.58
C TRP A 424 29.96 7.64 -82.67
N VAL A 425 31.29 7.53 -82.76
CA VAL A 425 32.08 8.16 -83.83
C VAL A 425 31.62 7.70 -85.23
N LEU A 426 31.36 6.39 -85.41
CA LEU A 426 30.87 5.84 -86.67
C LEU A 426 29.55 6.46 -87.11
N PHE A 427 28.60 6.69 -86.18
CA PHE A 427 27.32 7.34 -86.50
C PHE A 427 27.45 8.76 -87.06
N TYR A 428 28.54 9.48 -86.79
CA TYR A 428 28.73 10.86 -87.25
C TYR A 428 29.66 10.97 -88.48
N LEU A 429 30.52 9.98 -88.76
CA LEU A 429 31.40 9.98 -89.94
C LEU A 429 30.81 9.25 -91.15
N ASP A 430 30.01 8.21 -90.91
CA ASP A 430 29.48 7.37 -91.96
C ASP A 430 28.05 7.76 -92.35
N ALA A 431 27.94 8.52 -93.45
CA ALA A 431 26.66 8.98 -93.97
C ALA A 431 25.72 7.84 -94.41
N ALA A 432 26.23 6.61 -94.66
CA ALA A 432 25.42 5.47 -95.06
C ALA A 432 24.70 4.82 -93.86
N GLU A 433 25.31 4.84 -92.68
CA GLU A 433 24.75 4.30 -91.43
C GLU A 433 23.70 5.24 -90.81
N ASP A 434 23.81 6.55 -91.01
CA ASP A 434 22.81 7.52 -90.54
C ASP A 434 21.49 7.45 -91.34
N ALA A 435 21.53 6.94 -92.58
CA ALA A 435 20.36 6.82 -93.44
C ALA A 435 19.38 5.72 -92.99
N ASN A 436 19.85 4.66 -92.33
CA ASN A 436 19.01 3.52 -91.93
C ASN A 436 18.81 3.43 -90.41
N LYS A 437 17.77 4.12 -89.94
CA LYS A 437 17.40 4.22 -88.51
C LYS A 437 17.15 2.86 -87.83
N SER A 438 16.70 1.84 -88.56
CA SER A 438 16.45 0.51 -87.98
C SER A 438 17.73 -0.25 -87.66
N ILE A 439 18.73 -0.21 -88.55
CA ILE A 439 20.05 -0.80 -88.32
C ILE A 439 20.78 -0.05 -87.20
N LYS A 440 20.69 1.29 -87.19
CA LYS A 440 21.25 2.13 -86.13
C LYS A 440 20.69 1.76 -84.75
N LEU A 441 19.38 1.59 -84.62
CA LEU A 441 18.74 1.15 -83.38
C LEU A 441 19.16 -0.25 -82.96
N LEU A 442 19.31 -1.18 -83.92
CA LEU A 442 19.77 -2.54 -83.65
C LEU A 442 21.20 -2.58 -83.10
N ARG A 443 22.13 -1.82 -83.70
CA ARG A 443 23.51 -1.71 -83.19
C ARG A 443 23.59 -1.10 -81.78
N ILE A 444 22.74 -0.12 -81.48
CA ILE A 444 22.66 0.45 -80.11
C ILE A 444 22.15 -0.61 -79.12
N LYS A 445 21.18 -1.44 -79.56
CA LYS A 445 20.63 -2.53 -78.75
C LYS A 445 21.66 -3.63 -78.50
N ASP A 446 22.46 -3.99 -79.50
CA ASP A 446 23.58 -4.94 -79.35
C ASP A 446 24.62 -4.40 -78.36
N ALA A 447 25.00 -3.12 -78.49
CA ALA A 447 25.90 -2.47 -77.54
C ALA A 447 25.36 -2.46 -76.10
N TYR A 448 24.04 -2.27 -75.92
CA TYR A 448 23.40 -2.37 -74.60
C TYR A 448 23.51 -3.79 -74.02
N HIS A 449 23.27 -4.82 -74.82
CA HIS A 449 23.42 -6.21 -74.38
C HIS A 449 24.87 -6.58 -74.06
N ASN A 450 25.85 -5.91 -74.67
CA ASN A 450 27.26 -6.02 -74.33
C ASN A 450 27.67 -5.17 -73.09
N GLY A 451 26.70 -4.61 -72.35
CA GLY A 451 26.93 -3.90 -71.08
C GLY A 451 27.02 -2.37 -71.21
N CYS A 452 26.70 -1.78 -72.36
CA CYS A 452 26.68 -0.32 -72.52
C CYS A 452 25.47 0.33 -71.83
N VAL A 453 25.74 1.19 -70.86
CA VAL A 453 24.73 2.02 -70.17
C VAL A 453 24.94 3.53 -70.40
N SER A 454 25.64 3.90 -71.48
CA SER A 454 25.96 5.30 -71.78
C SER A 454 24.69 6.12 -72.09
N PRO A 455 24.43 7.23 -71.36
CA PRO A 455 23.30 8.13 -71.63
C PRO A 455 23.26 8.69 -73.06
N VAL A 456 24.41 8.78 -73.73
CA VAL A 456 24.52 9.21 -75.13
C VAL A 456 23.84 8.22 -76.07
N MET A 457 24.00 6.92 -75.82
CA MET A 457 23.36 5.88 -76.63
C MET A 457 21.85 5.81 -76.39
N TYR A 458 21.40 6.00 -75.15
CA TYR A 458 19.97 6.11 -74.86
C TYR A 458 19.33 7.32 -75.53
N TYR A 459 20.04 8.45 -75.61
CA TYR A 459 19.56 9.61 -76.35
C TYR A 459 19.40 9.31 -77.85
N GLU A 460 20.40 8.73 -78.50
CA GLU A 460 20.33 8.39 -79.93
C GLU A 460 19.21 7.37 -80.23
N ALA A 461 19.05 6.35 -79.38
CA ALA A 461 17.95 5.39 -79.50
C ALA A 461 16.58 6.05 -79.31
N LEU A 462 16.45 6.94 -78.32
CA LEU A 462 15.19 7.66 -78.07
C LEU A 462 14.82 8.59 -79.23
N GLN A 463 15.79 9.27 -79.86
CA GLN A 463 15.51 10.12 -81.03
C GLN A 463 14.95 9.32 -82.21
N ILE A 464 15.43 8.09 -82.41
CA ILE A 464 14.90 7.17 -83.42
C ILE A 464 13.46 6.80 -83.08
N LEU A 465 13.19 6.36 -81.85
CA LEU A 465 11.84 5.97 -81.40
C LEU A 465 10.86 7.15 -81.40
N ASN A 466 11.31 8.34 -81.05
CA ASN A 466 10.48 9.56 -81.10
C ASN A 466 10.07 9.92 -82.53
N ALA A 467 10.94 9.66 -83.51
CA ALA A 467 10.70 9.94 -84.92
C ALA A 467 9.84 8.85 -85.60
N GLN A 468 10.04 7.58 -85.23
CA GLN A 468 9.35 6.41 -85.77
C GLN A 468 8.93 5.45 -84.65
N PRO A 469 7.80 5.71 -83.97
CA PRO A 469 7.32 4.85 -82.88
C PRO A 469 7.05 3.40 -83.30
N GLU A 470 6.76 3.12 -84.58
CA GLU A 470 6.45 1.76 -85.08
C GLU A 470 7.64 0.79 -84.99
N LEU A 471 8.86 1.31 -84.81
CA LEU A 471 10.06 0.50 -84.55
C LEU A 471 10.02 -0.15 -83.16
N LEU A 472 9.20 0.36 -82.25
CA LEU A 472 8.96 -0.24 -80.94
C LEU A 472 8.00 -1.43 -81.08
N ARG A 473 8.54 -2.65 -81.10
CA ARG A 473 7.75 -3.89 -81.27
C ARG A 473 7.50 -4.63 -79.96
N VAL A 474 8.43 -4.54 -79.01
CA VAL A 474 8.41 -5.24 -77.71
C VAL A 474 8.91 -4.28 -76.63
N LEU A 475 8.38 -4.39 -75.42
CA LEU A 475 8.82 -3.62 -74.25
C LEU A 475 9.68 -4.50 -73.33
N ASN A 476 10.94 -4.74 -73.68
CA ASN A 476 11.90 -5.44 -72.82
C ASN A 476 12.77 -4.42 -72.04
N ASP A 477 13.76 -4.90 -71.29
CA ASP A 477 14.66 -4.07 -70.47
C ASP A 477 15.25 -2.89 -71.25
N PHE A 478 15.76 -3.11 -72.47
CA PHE A 478 16.35 -2.04 -73.29
C PHE A 478 15.35 -0.91 -73.56
N GLU A 479 14.16 -1.25 -74.07
CA GLU A 479 13.12 -0.28 -74.39
C GLU A 479 12.60 0.42 -73.14
N LEU A 480 12.47 -0.29 -72.01
CA LEU A 480 12.07 0.29 -70.73
C LEU A 480 13.10 1.31 -70.21
N HIS A 481 14.39 1.01 -70.24
CA HIS A 481 15.44 1.93 -69.82
C HIS A 481 15.47 3.20 -70.72
N ILE A 482 15.28 3.05 -72.03
CA ILE A 482 15.21 4.19 -72.95
C ILE A 482 13.99 5.06 -72.67
N LEU A 483 12.81 4.46 -72.47
CA LEU A 483 11.58 5.20 -72.18
C LEU A 483 11.66 5.89 -70.81
N GLN A 484 12.20 5.24 -69.79
CA GLN A 484 12.46 5.85 -68.47
C GLN A 484 13.47 6.99 -68.58
N PHE A 485 14.54 6.83 -69.36
CA PHE A 485 15.48 7.91 -69.68
C PHE A 485 14.77 9.09 -70.35
N GLY A 486 13.91 8.80 -71.33
CA GLY A 486 13.10 9.81 -72.01
C GLY A 486 12.16 10.58 -71.08
N CYS A 487 11.53 9.88 -70.12
CA CYS A 487 10.70 10.49 -69.09
C CYS A 487 11.52 11.37 -68.13
N LYS A 488 12.65 10.85 -67.62
CA LYS A 488 13.54 11.56 -66.69
C LYS A 488 14.04 12.88 -67.26
N TYR A 489 14.35 12.91 -68.56
CA TYR A 489 14.86 14.10 -69.25
C TYR A 489 13.77 14.85 -70.04
N GLY A 490 12.49 14.46 -69.95
CA GLY A 490 11.39 15.18 -70.59
C GLY A 490 11.53 15.37 -72.10
N ILE A 491 12.15 14.42 -72.79
CA ILE A 491 12.45 14.46 -74.24
C ILE A 491 11.66 13.41 -75.03
N ILE A 492 10.71 12.74 -74.39
CA ILE A 492 9.82 11.77 -75.03
C ILE A 492 8.72 12.48 -75.83
N SER A 493 8.36 11.96 -77.01
CA SER A 493 7.32 12.56 -77.87
C SER A 493 5.91 12.04 -77.51
N THR A 494 4.90 12.90 -77.69
CA THR A 494 3.49 12.51 -77.43
C THR A 494 3.04 11.32 -78.29
N LYS A 495 3.55 11.21 -79.54
CA LYS A 495 3.23 10.09 -80.44
C LYS A 495 3.77 8.77 -79.90
N LEU A 496 5.01 8.76 -79.43
CA LEU A 496 5.63 7.57 -78.81
C LEU A 496 4.90 7.18 -77.52
N THR A 497 4.54 8.15 -76.69
CA THR A 497 3.81 7.90 -75.44
C THR A 497 2.44 7.25 -75.66
N LEU A 498 1.64 7.77 -76.59
CA LEU A 498 0.33 7.20 -76.88
C LEU A 498 0.44 5.76 -77.41
N TYR A 499 1.43 5.51 -78.28
CA TYR A 499 1.71 4.17 -78.80
C TYR A 499 2.12 3.18 -77.69
N VAL A 500 3.00 3.60 -76.76
CA VAL A 500 3.37 2.80 -75.58
C VAL A 500 2.16 2.51 -74.69
N CYS A 501 1.27 3.49 -74.47
CA CYS A 501 0.07 3.30 -73.67
C CYS A 501 -0.88 2.28 -74.30
N GLU A 502 -1.06 2.32 -75.63
CA GLU A 502 -1.89 1.36 -76.36
C GLU A 502 -1.32 -0.07 -76.31
N MET A 503 0.01 -0.21 -76.44
CA MET A 503 0.69 -1.51 -76.27
C MET A 503 0.44 -2.11 -74.88
N ILE A 504 0.45 -1.29 -73.81
CA ILE A 504 0.23 -1.76 -72.44
C ILE A 504 -1.27 -1.99 -72.15
N ALA A 505 -2.18 -1.23 -72.78
CA ALA A 505 -3.63 -1.31 -72.53
C ALA A 505 -4.21 -2.72 -72.75
N ASN A 506 -3.70 -3.45 -73.74
CA ASN A 506 -4.17 -4.77 -74.13
C ASN A 506 -3.65 -5.92 -73.22
N GLY A 507 -2.74 -5.64 -72.30
CA GLY A 507 -2.24 -6.63 -71.32
C GLY A 507 -3.27 -7.00 -70.25
N LYS A 508 -3.25 -8.26 -69.76
CA LYS A 508 -4.13 -8.69 -68.65
C LYS A 508 -3.72 -8.09 -67.30
N VAL A 509 -2.43 -8.15 -66.96
CA VAL A 509 -1.85 -7.60 -65.74
C VAL A 509 -0.49 -6.98 -66.11
N ALA A 510 -0.26 -5.73 -65.71
CA ALA A 510 0.99 -5.03 -65.98
C ALA A 510 1.99 -5.25 -64.84
N ASP A 511 3.23 -5.62 -65.18
CA ASP A 511 4.39 -5.60 -64.29
C ASP A 511 4.57 -4.21 -63.62
N MET A 512 5.13 -4.19 -62.41
CA MET A 512 5.50 -2.99 -61.66
C MET A 512 6.41 -2.05 -62.45
N GLN A 513 7.26 -2.57 -63.34
CA GLN A 513 8.09 -1.72 -64.21
C GLN A 513 7.25 -0.92 -65.22
N TYR A 514 6.19 -1.52 -65.76
CA TYR A 514 5.24 -0.83 -66.65
C TYR A 514 4.41 0.21 -65.89
N LEU A 515 4.00 -0.09 -64.65
CA LEU A 515 3.27 0.85 -63.80
C LEU A 515 4.13 2.09 -63.45
N ARG A 516 5.41 1.90 -63.12
CA ARG A 516 6.36 3.01 -62.89
C ARG A 516 6.51 3.88 -64.13
N LEU A 517 6.60 3.25 -65.31
CA LEU A 517 6.67 3.96 -66.58
C LEU A 517 5.37 4.74 -66.86
N LEU A 518 4.21 4.11 -66.74
CA LEU A 518 2.91 4.76 -66.95
C LEU A 518 2.68 5.93 -65.98
N LYS A 519 3.10 5.80 -64.72
CA LYS A 519 3.07 6.90 -63.74
C LYS A 519 3.94 8.07 -64.21
N ALA A 520 5.20 7.80 -64.59
CA ALA A 520 6.10 8.83 -65.11
C ALA A 520 5.57 9.51 -66.39
N LEU A 521 4.93 8.74 -67.28
CA LEU A 521 4.29 9.27 -68.48
C LEU A 521 3.06 10.13 -68.17
N ASN A 522 2.24 9.71 -67.21
CA ASN A 522 1.06 10.44 -66.77
C ASN A 522 1.45 11.77 -66.10
N ASP A 523 2.50 11.77 -65.27
CA ASP A 523 3.03 12.98 -64.64
C ASP A 523 3.56 13.99 -65.68
N PHE A 524 4.03 13.51 -66.84
CA PHE A 524 4.59 14.35 -67.90
C PHE A 524 3.55 14.89 -68.90
N PHE A 525 2.58 14.07 -69.33
CA PHE A 525 1.63 14.47 -70.39
C PHE A 525 0.21 14.80 -69.90
N ASP A 526 -0.14 14.44 -68.68
CA ASP A 526 -1.42 14.72 -68.02
C ASP A 526 -2.69 14.48 -68.87
N LYS A 527 -2.67 13.46 -69.74
CA LYS A 527 -3.77 13.10 -70.64
C LYS A 527 -4.66 11.99 -70.11
N ASP A 528 -5.95 12.06 -70.43
CA ASP A 528 -6.97 11.13 -69.92
C ASP A 528 -6.77 9.70 -70.43
N GLU A 529 -6.25 9.52 -71.65
CA GLU A 529 -5.97 8.20 -72.21
C GLU A 529 -4.89 7.47 -71.39
N ILE A 530 -3.87 8.21 -70.94
CA ILE A 530 -2.75 7.67 -70.15
C ILE A 530 -3.24 7.34 -68.73
N LEU A 531 -3.96 8.27 -68.11
CA LEU A 531 -4.53 8.08 -66.77
C LEU A 531 -5.50 6.89 -66.73
N THR A 532 -6.29 6.70 -67.79
CA THR A 532 -7.24 5.57 -67.91
C THR A 532 -6.51 4.23 -67.92
N VAL A 533 -5.45 4.10 -68.72
CA VAL A 533 -4.65 2.86 -68.79
C VAL A 533 -3.93 2.60 -67.46
N LEU A 534 -3.35 3.64 -66.86
CA LEU A 534 -2.68 3.56 -65.55
C LEU A 534 -3.65 3.07 -64.46
N VAL A 535 -4.76 3.77 -64.26
CA VAL A 535 -5.74 3.45 -63.21
C VAL A 535 -6.38 2.07 -63.42
N THR A 536 -6.66 1.69 -64.67
CA THR A 536 -7.19 0.35 -64.98
C THR A 536 -6.22 -0.76 -64.56
N HIS A 537 -4.93 -0.61 -64.86
CA HIS A 537 -3.92 -1.60 -64.47
C HIS A 537 -3.60 -1.56 -62.98
N MET A 538 -3.71 -0.41 -62.31
CA MET A 538 -3.61 -0.33 -60.85
C MET A 538 -4.73 -1.13 -60.17
N ILE A 539 -5.97 -1.03 -60.67
CA ILE A 539 -7.12 -1.81 -60.16
C ILE A 539 -6.94 -3.30 -60.44
N ARG A 540 -6.48 -3.67 -61.64
CA ARG A 540 -6.22 -5.09 -62.00
C ARG A 540 -5.10 -5.73 -61.17
N ASN A 541 -4.12 -4.94 -60.73
CA ASN A 541 -3.06 -5.36 -59.82
C ASN A 541 -3.44 -5.30 -58.33
N GLU A 542 -4.71 -4.98 -58.01
CA GLU A 542 -5.22 -4.87 -56.64
C GLU A 542 -4.42 -3.89 -55.76
N LEU A 543 -3.94 -2.78 -56.33
CA LEU A 543 -3.11 -1.81 -55.61
C LEU A 543 -3.96 -0.95 -54.68
N VAL A 544 -3.79 -1.16 -53.37
CA VAL A 544 -4.49 -0.40 -52.33
C VAL A 544 -3.46 0.22 -51.40
N GLY A 545 -3.53 1.56 -51.23
CA GLY A 545 -2.63 2.27 -50.34
C GLY A 545 -2.65 3.79 -50.51
N PRO A 546 -2.23 4.55 -49.48
CA PRO A 546 -2.29 6.02 -49.47
C PRO A 546 -1.50 6.67 -50.61
N GLU A 547 -0.43 6.02 -51.07
CA GLU A 547 0.38 6.42 -52.22
C GLU A 547 -0.36 6.39 -53.57
N TYR A 548 -1.45 5.62 -53.66
CA TYR A 548 -2.29 5.48 -54.87
C TYR A 548 -3.56 6.33 -54.81
N ALA A 549 -4.00 6.73 -53.62
CA ALA A 549 -5.26 7.44 -53.40
C ALA A 549 -5.41 8.69 -54.28
N GLY A 550 -4.33 9.48 -54.43
CA GLY A 550 -4.35 10.68 -55.26
C GLY A 550 -4.57 10.42 -56.76
N LEU A 551 -4.10 9.28 -57.29
CA LEU A 551 -4.31 8.90 -58.69
C LEU A 551 -5.76 8.45 -58.93
N TYR A 552 -6.33 7.69 -58.00
CA TYR A 552 -7.74 7.31 -58.05
C TYR A 552 -8.66 8.53 -57.93
N GLU A 553 -8.36 9.45 -57.02
CA GLU A 553 -9.08 10.73 -56.87
C GLU A 553 -9.07 11.53 -58.18
N LYS A 554 -7.89 11.62 -58.83
CA LYS A 554 -7.74 12.31 -60.12
C LYS A 554 -8.61 11.66 -61.22
N GLY A 555 -8.65 10.33 -61.27
CA GLY A 555 -9.51 9.60 -62.21
C GLY A 555 -11.01 9.86 -61.98
N ILE A 556 -11.42 9.96 -60.71
CA ILE A 556 -12.81 10.27 -60.33
C ILE A 556 -13.18 11.70 -60.72
N LEU A 557 -12.33 12.68 -60.40
CA LEU A 557 -12.58 14.10 -60.68
C LEU A 557 -12.65 14.39 -62.19
N ARG A 558 -11.95 13.61 -63.01
CA ARG A 558 -12.03 13.68 -64.49
C ARG A 558 -13.17 12.88 -65.11
N GLY A 559 -13.95 12.15 -64.31
CA GLY A 559 -15.11 11.40 -64.78
C GLY A 559 -14.77 10.15 -65.59
N LEU A 560 -13.62 9.50 -65.33
CA LEU A 560 -13.23 8.27 -66.01
C LEU A 560 -14.20 7.12 -65.67
N ARG A 561 -14.65 6.39 -66.70
CA ARG A 561 -15.59 5.27 -66.55
C ARG A 561 -14.86 3.94 -66.38
N ILE A 562 -14.19 3.77 -65.23
CA ILE A 562 -13.43 2.56 -64.90
C ILE A 562 -14.17 1.77 -63.81
N THR A 563 -14.32 0.46 -64.02
CA THR A 563 -14.98 -0.44 -63.07
C THR A 563 -14.23 -0.51 -61.74
N ARG A 564 -14.96 -0.49 -60.62
CA ARG A 564 -14.44 -0.53 -59.24
C ARG A 564 -13.57 0.65 -58.78
N LEU A 565 -13.52 1.74 -59.56
CA LEU A 565 -12.69 2.91 -59.25
C LEU A 565 -13.00 3.54 -57.89
N TYR A 566 -14.28 3.69 -57.57
CA TYR A 566 -14.73 4.33 -56.33
C TYR A 566 -14.42 3.48 -55.09
N GLU A 567 -14.48 2.16 -55.21
CA GLU A 567 -14.13 1.19 -54.16
C GLU A 567 -12.65 1.25 -53.84
N PHE A 568 -11.78 1.16 -54.86
CA PHE A 568 -10.33 1.25 -54.69
C PHE A 568 -9.88 2.60 -54.15
N TYR A 569 -10.57 3.68 -54.52
CA TYR A 569 -10.33 5.00 -53.93
C TYR A 569 -10.57 4.99 -52.42
N ILE A 570 -11.76 4.58 -51.96
CA ILE A 570 -12.06 4.55 -50.51
C ILE A 570 -11.15 3.57 -49.75
N GLU A 571 -10.80 2.44 -50.35
CA GLU A 571 -9.89 1.48 -49.71
C GLU A 571 -8.46 2.02 -49.59
N SER A 572 -8.03 2.85 -50.53
CA SER A 572 -6.69 3.45 -50.57
C SER A 572 -6.52 4.69 -49.72
N LEU A 573 -7.61 5.31 -49.23
CA LEU A 573 -7.53 6.50 -48.38
C LEU A 573 -6.77 6.21 -47.08
N ASP A 574 -5.98 7.18 -46.63
CA ASP A 574 -5.43 7.16 -45.28
C ASP A 574 -6.57 7.36 -44.27
N LYS A 575 -6.89 6.29 -43.54
CA LYS A 575 -7.96 6.25 -42.54
C LYS A 575 -7.47 6.72 -41.16
N LYS A 576 -6.39 7.50 -41.08
CA LYS A 576 -6.03 8.24 -39.86
C LYS A 576 -6.87 9.50 -39.70
N GLU A 577 -7.21 10.17 -40.80
CA GLU A 577 -7.99 11.41 -40.79
C GLU A 577 -9.18 11.34 -41.74
N LEU A 578 -10.25 12.04 -41.36
CA LEU A 578 -11.51 12.07 -42.07
C LEU A 578 -11.45 13.16 -43.15
N LYS A 579 -11.16 12.75 -44.39
CA LYS A 579 -11.09 13.63 -45.55
C LYS A 579 -12.49 13.79 -46.14
N ARG A 580 -12.85 15.03 -46.47
CA ARG A 580 -14.14 15.35 -47.11
C ARG A 580 -14.25 14.65 -48.47
N LEU A 581 -15.19 13.71 -48.61
CA LEU A 581 -15.37 12.98 -49.86
C LEU A 581 -16.11 13.84 -50.90
N PRO A 582 -15.75 13.73 -52.20
CA PRO A 582 -16.49 14.39 -53.28
C PRO A 582 -17.93 13.86 -53.39
N GLN A 583 -18.89 14.74 -53.72
CA GLN A 583 -20.31 14.36 -53.85
C GLN A 583 -20.56 13.23 -54.86
N ILE A 584 -19.76 13.13 -55.91
CA ILE A 584 -19.89 12.07 -56.92
C ILE A 584 -19.60 10.68 -56.32
N VAL A 585 -18.69 10.60 -55.35
CA VAL A 585 -18.37 9.36 -54.61
C VAL A 585 -19.53 9.00 -53.69
N LEU A 586 -20.12 9.99 -53.00
CA LEU A 586 -21.29 9.77 -52.14
C LEU A 586 -22.49 9.27 -52.96
N ARG A 587 -22.73 9.82 -54.15
CA ARG A 587 -23.82 9.37 -55.03
C ARG A 587 -23.60 7.97 -55.61
N TYR A 588 -22.35 7.53 -55.79
CA TYR A 588 -22.06 6.19 -56.29
C TYR A 588 -22.52 5.09 -55.32
N PHE A 589 -22.29 5.29 -54.01
CA PHE A 589 -22.57 4.28 -52.99
C PHE A 589 -24.02 4.29 -52.47
N THR A 590 -24.96 4.98 -53.11
CA THR A 590 -26.37 5.01 -52.66
C THR A 590 -27.08 3.69 -52.95
N TYR A 591 -26.68 2.97 -53.99
CA TYR A 591 -27.29 1.72 -54.44
C TYR A 591 -26.29 0.56 -54.26
N GLU A 592 -26.37 -0.10 -53.10
CA GLU A 592 -25.57 -1.27 -52.68
C GLU A 592 -24.03 -1.15 -52.81
N SER A 593 -23.37 -0.93 -51.68
CA SER A 593 -21.91 -0.87 -51.59
C SER A 593 -21.30 -2.23 -51.20
N SER A 594 -20.39 -2.74 -52.04
CA SER A 594 -19.51 -3.89 -51.77
C SER A 594 -18.34 -3.57 -50.83
N LEU A 595 -18.34 -2.38 -50.21
CA LEU A 595 -17.30 -1.90 -49.31
C LEU A 595 -17.16 -2.78 -48.06
N SER A 596 -15.92 -2.92 -47.59
CA SER A 596 -15.63 -3.53 -46.29
C SER A 596 -16.26 -2.73 -45.13
N THR A 597 -16.49 -3.39 -43.98
CA THR A 597 -17.08 -2.77 -42.78
C THR A 597 -16.35 -1.49 -42.35
N LYS A 598 -15.01 -1.49 -42.38
CA LYS A 598 -14.19 -0.31 -42.04
C LYS A 598 -14.40 0.83 -43.03
N SER A 599 -14.46 0.52 -44.33
CA SER A 599 -14.71 1.53 -45.37
C SER A 599 -16.15 2.08 -45.30
N LYS A 600 -17.14 1.27 -44.92
CA LYS A 600 -18.52 1.75 -44.65
C LYS A 600 -18.57 2.69 -43.45
N ALA A 601 -17.90 2.35 -42.35
CA ALA A 601 -17.80 3.23 -41.18
C ALA A 601 -17.17 4.59 -41.54
N TYR A 602 -16.07 4.59 -42.32
CA TYR A 602 -15.44 5.80 -42.83
C TYR A 602 -16.41 6.67 -43.66
N LEU A 603 -17.09 6.06 -44.64
CA LEU A 603 -18.05 6.74 -45.52
C LEU A 603 -19.19 7.39 -44.71
N TYR A 604 -19.79 6.64 -43.78
CA TYR A 604 -20.90 7.14 -42.97
C TYR A 604 -20.47 8.24 -41.99
N ALA A 605 -19.29 8.12 -41.39
CA ALA A 605 -18.73 9.17 -40.54
C ALA A 605 -18.45 10.46 -41.32
N ASP A 606 -17.99 10.37 -42.59
CA ASP A 606 -17.81 11.55 -43.47
C ASP A 606 -19.13 12.23 -43.79
N ILE A 607 -20.16 11.45 -44.11
CA ILE A 607 -21.50 11.97 -44.41
C ILE A 607 -22.04 12.76 -43.20
N LEU A 608 -21.94 12.20 -42.00
CA LEU A 608 -22.42 12.85 -40.77
C LEU A 608 -21.61 14.09 -40.38
N LYS A 609 -20.28 14.06 -40.56
CA LYS A 609 -19.41 15.17 -40.14
C LYS A 609 -19.34 16.31 -41.15
N ASN A 610 -19.26 16.00 -42.45
CA ASN A 610 -18.95 16.97 -43.51
C ASN A 610 -20.12 17.28 -44.45
N HIS A 611 -21.18 16.47 -44.46
CA HIS A 611 -22.31 16.61 -45.40
C HIS A 611 -23.69 16.53 -44.74
N SER A 612 -23.77 16.61 -43.41
CA SER A 612 -25.03 16.55 -42.64
C SER A 612 -26.03 17.66 -42.99
N SER A 613 -25.56 18.80 -43.52
CA SER A 613 -26.41 19.88 -44.03
C SER A 613 -27.11 19.56 -45.36
N SER A 614 -26.68 18.52 -46.08
CA SER A 614 -27.28 18.11 -47.35
C SER A 614 -28.49 17.19 -47.13
N ARG A 615 -29.69 17.76 -47.20
CA ARG A 615 -30.95 17.05 -46.93
C ARG A 615 -31.20 15.85 -47.85
N GLU A 616 -30.79 15.96 -49.11
CA GLU A 616 -30.97 14.90 -50.12
C GLU A 616 -30.11 13.65 -49.83
N ILE A 617 -28.84 13.86 -49.44
CA ILE A 617 -27.91 12.78 -49.09
C ILE A 617 -28.34 12.15 -47.75
N MET A 618 -28.64 12.97 -46.75
CA MET A 618 -29.02 12.49 -45.43
C MET A 618 -30.32 11.67 -45.44
N ASN A 619 -31.35 12.07 -46.18
CA ASN A 619 -32.60 11.31 -46.28
C ASN A 619 -32.38 9.90 -46.86
N THR A 620 -31.40 9.76 -47.77
CA THR A 620 -31.09 8.48 -48.42
C THR A 620 -30.24 7.58 -47.52
N TYR A 621 -29.26 8.17 -46.82
CA TYR A 621 -28.28 7.43 -46.02
C TYR A 621 -28.72 7.17 -44.58
N ALA A 622 -29.57 7.99 -43.97
CA ALA A 622 -29.96 7.84 -42.57
C ALA A 622 -30.47 6.43 -42.21
N PRO A 623 -31.40 5.79 -42.97
CA PRO A 623 -31.84 4.42 -42.67
C PRO A 623 -30.71 3.39 -42.80
N GLN A 624 -29.77 3.60 -43.73
CA GLN A 624 -28.64 2.71 -43.94
C GLN A 624 -27.61 2.84 -42.81
N ILE A 625 -27.37 4.08 -42.35
CA ILE A 625 -26.50 4.41 -41.22
C ILE A 625 -27.07 3.81 -39.93
N GLU A 626 -28.38 3.97 -39.67
CA GLU A 626 -29.05 3.38 -38.51
C GLU A 626 -28.91 1.86 -38.50
N ARG A 627 -29.29 1.19 -39.59
CA ARG A 627 -29.18 -0.29 -39.69
C ARG A 627 -27.75 -0.77 -39.51
N PHE A 628 -26.77 -0.04 -40.06
CA PHE A 628 -25.36 -0.34 -39.87
C PHE A 628 -24.93 -0.15 -38.42
N ALA A 629 -25.32 0.95 -37.78
CA ALA A 629 -25.02 1.26 -36.39
C ALA A 629 -25.57 0.17 -35.47
N TYR A 630 -26.84 -0.22 -35.61
CA TYR A 630 -27.43 -1.34 -34.85
C TYR A 630 -26.65 -2.65 -35.05
N GLY A 631 -26.24 -2.95 -36.28
CA GLY A 631 -25.42 -4.12 -36.57
C GLY A 631 -24.04 -4.10 -35.91
N GLN A 632 -23.42 -2.93 -35.75
CA GLN A 632 -22.14 -2.78 -35.04
C GLN A 632 -22.30 -2.75 -33.51
N MET A 633 -23.38 -2.14 -33.00
CA MET A 633 -23.72 -2.12 -31.58
C MET A 633 -23.96 -3.53 -31.05
N LYS A 634 -24.69 -4.39 -31.79
CA LYS A 634 -24.88 -5.80 -31.43
C LYS A 634 -23.55 -6.58 -31.34
N LYS A 635 -22.52 -6.15 -32.06
CA LYS A 635 -21.16 -6.71 -31.99
C LYS A 635 -20.29 -6.08 -30.90
N GLY A 636 -20.70 -4.94 -30.34
CA GLY A 636 -19.97 -4.22 -29.30
C GLY A 636 -18.72 -3.48 -29.78
N TYR A 637 -18.61 -3.18 -31.07
CA TYR A 637 -17.43 -2.52 -31.62
C TYR A 637 -17.49 -1.00 -31.48
N ILE A 638 -16.36 -0.41 -31.10
CA ILE A 638 -16.16 1.02 -30.94
C ILE A 638 -14.83 1.39 -31.62
N ASP A 639 -14.88 2.38 -32.50
CA ASP A 639 -13.74 2.97 -33.19
C ASP A 639 -14.02 4.47 -33.44
N PRO A 640 -13.03 5.26 -33.90
CA PRO A 640 -13.23 6.71 -34.10
C PRO A 640 -14.34 7.09 -35.08
N TYR A 641 -14.66 6.22 -36.05
CA TYR A 641 -15.75 6.43 -37.02
C TYR A 641 -17.10 6.05 -36.42
N LEU A 642 -17.14 4.94 -35.70
CA LEU A 642 -18.34 4.49 -34.99
C LEU A 642 -18.73 5.46 -33.86
N GLU A 643 -17.76 6.13 -33.23
CA GLU A 643 -18.02 7.23 -32.29
C GLU A 643 -18.90 8.33 -32.91
N VAL A 644 -18.57 8.79 -34.11
CA VAL A 644 -19.36 9.79 -34.85
C VAL A 644 -20.76 9.26 -35.17
N ILE A 645 -20.85 8.01 -35.59
CA ILE A 645 -22.12 7.36 -35.98
C ILE A 645 -23.04 7.16 -34.77
N TYR A 646 -22.51 6.63 -33.66
CA TYR A 646 -23.28 6.41 -32.44
C TYR A 646 -23.67 7.74 -31.79
N GLY A 647 -22.80 8.74 -31.81
CA GLY A 647 -23.11 10.09 -31.33
C GLY A 647 -24.32 10.69 -32.05
N TRP A 648 -24.41 10.53 -33.38
CA TRP A 648 -25.59 10.93 -34.16
C TRP A 648 -26.81 10.05 -33.87
N LEU A 649 -26.65 8.74 -33.76
CA LEU A 649 -27.78 7.82 -33.51
C LEU A 649 -28.48 8.14 -32.18
N PHE A 650 -27.72 8.26 -31.09
CA PHE A 650 -28.28 8.53 -29.77
C PHE A 650 -28.82 9.96 -29.63
N GLN A 651 -28.46 10.91 -30.50
CA GLN A 651 -29.16 12.20 -30.55
C GLN A 651 -30.59 12.08 -31.11
N ASN A 652 -30.87 11.06 -31.91
CA ASN A 652 -32.14 10.92 -32.65
C ASN A 652 -33.01 9.74 -32.17
N VAL A 653 -32.47 8.83 -31.37
CA VAL A 653 -33.14 7.61 -30.90
C VAL A 653 -33.13 7.53 -29.37
N GLY A 654 -34.25 7.14 -28.77
CA GLY A 654 -34.40 6.93 -27.32
C GLY A 654 -33.86 5.57 -26.83
N VAL A 655 -33.74 5.42 -25.51
CA VAL A 655 -33.32 4.14 -24.87
C VAL A 655 -34.44 3.12 -24.97
N ASN A 656 -34.10 1.90 -25.37
CA ASN A 656 -35.02 0.75 -25.44
C ASN A 656 -34.26 -0.56 -25.14
N GLU A 657 -34.96 -1.69 -25.09
CA GLU A 657 -34.37 -3.00 -24.76
C GLU A 657 -33.19 -3.41 -25.69
N GLU A 658 -33.23 -3.05 -26.97
CA GLU A 658 -32.14 -3.39 -27.91
C GLU A 658 -30.90 -2.51 -27.75
N THR A 659 -31.07 -1.25 -27.34
CA THR A 659 -29.97 -0.26 -27.24
C THR A 659 -29.38 -0.15 -25.84
N ALA A 660 -30.17 -0.41 -24.79
CA ALA A 660 -29.75 -0.24 -23.40
C ALA A 660 -28.46 -1.00 -23.04
N PRO A 661 -28.26 -2.28 -23.41
CA PRO A 661 -27.03 -3.01 -23.06
C PRO A 661 -25.76 -2.52 -23.77
N PHE A 662 -25.89 -1.84 -24.92
CA PHE A 662 -24.75 -1.19 -25.57
C PHE A 662 -24.50 0.18 -24.94
N LEU A 663 -25.55 0.96 -24.73
CA LEU A 663 -25.48 2.30 -24.16
C LEU A 663 -24.91 2.28 -22.73
N SER A 664 -25.25 1.25 -21.92
CA SER A 664 -24.68 1.05 -20.59
C SER A 664 -23.16 0.93 -20.61
N ARG A 665 -22.57 0.37 -21.65
CA ARG A 665 -21.11 0.28 -21.83
C ARG A 665 -20.54 1.55 -22.46
N TYR A 666 -21.26 2.09 -23.44
CA TYR A 666 -20.81 3.24 -24.25
C TYR A 666 -20.69 4.54 -23.42
N LEU A 667 -21.61 4.80 -22.49
CA LEU A 667 -21.57 5.98 -21.60
C LEU A 667 -20.34 6.03 -20.68
N PHE A 668 -19.76 4.87 -20.39
CA PHE A 668 -18.59 4.69 -19.55
C PHE A 668 -17.35 4.34 -20.39
N THR A 669 -17.41 4.49 -21.70
CA THR A 669 -16.27 4.25 -22.59
C THR A 669 -15.38 5.49 -22.68
N TYR A 670 -14.08 5.29 -22.49
CA TYR A 670 -13.02 6.28 -22.62
C TYR A 670 -12.04 5.85 -23.70
N ARG A 671 -11.56 6.83 -24.46
CA ARG A 671 -10.46 6.67 -25.41
C ARG A 671 -9.15 6.94 -24.68
N ILE A 672 -8.29 5.93 -24.64
CA ILE A 672 -6.93 6.01 -24.10
C ILE A 672 -5.96 6.10 -25.27
N THR A 673 -5.23 7.21 -25.37
CA THR A 673 -4.17 7.40 -26.37
C THR A 673 -2.82 7.19 -25.71
N VAL A 674 -2.05 6.21 -26.16
CA VAL A 674 -0.74 5.86 -25.61
C VAL A 674 0.37 6.32 -26.57
N PHE A 675 1.36 7.04 -26.05
CA PHE A 675 2.43 7.61 -26.88
C PHE A 675 3.64 6.69 -27.07
N ASN A 676 3.69 5.57 -26.36
CA ASN A 676 4.73 4.56 -26.49
C ASN A 676 4.28 3.41 -27.42
N ASP A 677 4.96 3.27 -28.56
CA ASP A 677 4.66 2.27 -29.59
C ASP A 677 4.98 0.82 -29.16
N LYS A 678 5.66 0.60 -28.02
CA LYS A 678 5.96 -0.73 -27.48
C LYS A 678 4.80 -1.36 -26.69
N ILE A 679 3.76 -0.58 -26.37
CA ILE A 679 2.60 -1.05 -25.62
C ILE A 679 1.61 -1.70 -26.60
N GLU A 680 1.10 -2.88 -26.25
CA GLU A 680 0.11 -3.62 -27.04
C GLU A 680 -1.29 -3.54 -26.45
N SER A 681 -1.42 -3.39 -25.13
CA SER A 681 -2.73 -3.37 -24.48
C SER A 681 -2.77 -2.54 -23.20
N VAL A 682 -3.96 -2.01 -22.93
CA VAL A 682 -4.29 -1.31 -21.69
C VAL A 682 -5.05 -2.29 -20.79
N LEU A 683 -4.59 -2.44 -19.56
CA LEU A 683 -5.25 -3.18 -18.49
C LEU A 683 -6.04 -2.20 -17.64
N VAL A 684 -7.35 -2.44 -17.49
CA VAL A 684 -8.24 -1.63 -16.66
C VAL A 684 -8.73 -2.47 -15.50
N LYS A 685 -8.47 -2.02 -14.28
CA LYS A 685 -8.93 -2.71 -13.07
C LYS A 685 -9.73 -1.74 -12.19
N HIS A 686 -11.01 -2.05 -12.01
CA HIS A 686 -11.86 -1.40 -11.03
C HIS A 686 -11.41 -1.79 -9.63
N LYS A 687 -11.36 -0.82 -8.72
CA LYS A 687 -10.87 -1.04 -7.35
C LYS A 687 -11.75 -2.01 -6.56
N GLU A 688 -12.98 -2.21 -7.02
CA GLU A 688 -14.01 -3.07 -6.42
C GLU A 688 -13.95 -4.53 -6.87
N LEU A 689 -13.34 -4.80 -8.03
CA LEU A 689 -13.38 -6.10 -8.68
C LEU A 689 -12.06 -6.87 -8.55
N ARG A 690 -12.17 -8.20 -8.53
CA ARG A 690 -11.03 -9.14 -8.51
C ARG A 690 -10.33 -9.17 -9.87
N LYS A 691 -11.12 -9.26 -10.95
CA LYS A 691 -10.62 -9.36 -12.33
C LYS A 691 -10.53 -7.98 -12.98
N GLY A 692 -9.43 -7.74 -13.70
CA GLY A 692 -9.29 -6.62 -14.61
C GLY A 692 -9.71 -6.99 -16.03
N GLN A 693 -9.93 -5.97 -16.85
CA GLN A 693 -10.21 -6.08 -18.28
C GLN A 693 -8.94 -5.75 -19.06
N ARG A 694 -8.75 -6.43 -20.20
CA ARG A 694 -7.63 -6.19 -21.11
C ARG A 694 -8.17 -5.68 -22.44
N CYS A 695 -7.70 -4.52 -22.85
CA CYS A 695 -8.10 -3.86 -24.10
C CYS A 695 -6.88 -3.69 -25.01
N THR A 696 -6.88 -4.34 -26.18
CA THR A 696 -5.79 -4.22 -27.16
C THR A 696 -5.81 -2.86 -27.83
N LEU A 697 -4.63 -2.27 -28.00
CA LEU A 697 -4.45 -1.02 -28.75
C LEU A 697 -4.63 -1.28 -30.25
N VAL A 698 -5.36 -0.39 -30.91
CA VAL A 698 -5.44 -0.33 -32.38
C VAL A 698 -4.76 0.97 -32.80
N GLY A 699 -3.58 0.86 -33.41
CA GLY A 699 -2.69 2.00 -33.58
C GLY A 699 -2.16 2.45 -32.21
N ARG A 700 -2.49 3.67 -31.80
CA ARG A 700 -2.12 4.23 -30.49
C ARG A 700 -3.29 4.36 -29.52
N THR A 701 -4.48 3.89 -29.89
CA THR A 701 -5.72 4.13 -29.13
C THR A 701 -6.38 2.84 -28.68
N ALA A 702 -6.91 2.83 -27.46
CA ALA A 702 -7.78 1.77 -26.94
C ALA A 702 -9.06 2.40 -26.36
N TYR A 703 -10.19 1.71 -26.56
CA TYR A 703 -11.46 2.07 -25.94
C TYR A 703 -11.66 1.18 -24.71
N VAL A 704 -11.75 1.80 -23.54
CA VAL A 704 -11.83 1.11 -22.25
C VAL A 704 -13.07 1.55 -21.49
N GLN A 705 -13.69 0.64 -20.72
CA GLN A 705 -14.82 1.00 -19.87
C GLN A 705 -14.38 1.30 -18.44
N MET A 706 -14.66 2.52 -17.96
CA MET A 706 -14.39 2.95 -16.59
C MET A 706 -15.69 3.42 -15.95
N TYR A 707 -16.19 2.65 -14.99
CA TYR A 707 -17.51 2.82 -14.39
C TYR A 707 -17.46 3.53 -13.04
N THR A 708 -16.40 3.29 -12.28
CA THR A 708 -16.15 3.89 -10.98
C THR A 708 -14.98 4.86 -11.08
N ARG A 709 -14.86 5.76 -10.10
CA ARG A 709 -13.70 6.65 -10.00
C ARG A 709 -12.45 5.86 -9.60
N ASP A 710 -11.29 6.38 -9.97
CA ASP A 710 -9.98 5.79 -9.64
C ASP A 710 -9.75 4.38 -10.22
N CYS A 711 -10.35 4.07 -11.38
CA CYS A 711 -9.99 2.88 -12.15
C CYS A 711 -8.47 2.86 -12.40
N ILE A 712 -7.84 1.72 -12.10
CA ILE A 712 -6.40 1.56 -12.29
C ILE A 712 -6.15 1.21 -13.75
N LEU A 713 -5.47 2.12 -14.44
CA LEU A 713 -4.91 1.88 -15.77
C LEU A 713 -3.46 1.42 -15.66
N MET A 714 -3.14 0.34 -16.35
CA MET A 714 -1.77 -0.13 -16.57
C MET A 714 -1.58 -0.53 -18.03
N PHE A 715 -0.34 -0.59 -18.47
CA PHE A 715 0.03 -0.77 -19.87
C PHE A 715 0.88 -2.01 -20.03
N GLU A 716 0.41 -2.96 -20.82
CA GLU A 716 1.10 -4.21 -21.07
C GLU A 716 1.81 -4.17 -22.43
N ASP A 717 3.09 -4.55 -22.43
CA ASP A 717 3.91 -4.66 -23.64
C ASP A 717 3.84 -6.04 -24.32
N ALA A 718 4.52 -6.17 -25.46
CA ALA A 718 4.62 -7.44 -26.20
C ALA A 718 5.22 -8.60 -25.38
N GLY A 719 6.07 -8.30 -24.39
CA GLY A 719 6.66 -9.25 -23.46
C GLY A 719 5.70 -9.75 -22.38
N LYS A 720 4.48 -9.19 -22.31
CA LYS A 720 3.51 -9.34 -21.20
C LYS A 720 3.99 -8.71 -19.89
N GLN A 721 4.91 -7.76 -19.96
CA GLN A 721 5.29 -6.96 -18.80
C GLN A 721 4.34 -5.79 -18.64
N VAL A 722 4.05 -5.42 -17.40
CA VAL A 722 3.09 -4.36 -17.06
C VAL A 722 3.80 -3.13 -16.51
N HIS A 723 3.48 -1.98 -17.08
CA HIS A 723 4.06 -0.67 -16.79
C HIS A 723 2.94 0.29 -16.40
N LYS A 724 3.18 1.20 -15.45
CA LYS A 724 2.20 2.22 -15.03
C LYS A 724 2.83 3.58 -14.91
N GLY A 725 3.89 3.71 -14.12
CA GLY A 725 4.42 5.01 -13.73
C GLY A 725 5.28 5.70 -14.78
N SER A 726 5.72 4.93 -15.78
CA SER A 726 6.70 5.33 -16.79
C SER A 726 6.07 5.69 -18.15
N ILE A 727 4.76 5.49 -18.34
CA ILE A 727 4.07 5.63 -19.62
C ILE A 727 3.27 6.93 -19.70
N GLN A 728 3.50 7.67 -20.78
CA GLN A 728 2.71 8.86 -21.13
C GLN A 728 1.48 8.45 -21.93
N TYR A 729 0.31 8.94 -21.51
CA TYR A 729 -0.97 8.68 -22.15
C TYR A 729 -1.98 9.80 -21.88
N GLU A 730 -2.99 9.89 -22.73
CA GLU A 730 -4.16 10.78 -22.59
C GLU A 730 -5.44 9.96 -22.42
N ILE A 731 -6.38 10.50 -21.65
CA ILE A 731 -7.72 9.91 -21.42
C ILE A 731 -8.76 10.92 -21.88
N GLU A 732 -9.66 10.50 -22.77
CA GLU A 732 -10.81 11.30 -23.20
C GLU A 732 -12.10 10.51 -23.08
N ARG A 733 -13.18 11.14 -22.60
CA ARG A 733 -14.50 10.51 -22.53
C ARG A 733 -15.16 10.56 -23.91
N VAL A 734 -15.61 9.41 -24.41
CA VAL A 734 -16.13 9.27 -25.78
C VAL A 734 -17.52 9.87 -25.93
N TYR A 735 -18.39 9.68 -24.93
CA TYR A 735 -19.75 10.18 -24.96
C TYR A 735 -20.21 10.55 -23.55
N ASP A 736 -20.85 11.70 -23.41
CA ASP A 736 -21.36 12.18 -22.13
C ASP A 736 -22.79 12.72 -22.30
N ASN A 737 -23.75 12.00 -21.73
CA ASN A 737 -25.12 12.47 -21.61
C ASN A 737 -25.74 11.90 -20.31
N PRO A 738 -25.83 12.69 -19.24
CA PRO A 738 -26.27 12.21 -17.93
C PRO A 738 -27.77 11.83 -17.91
N ALA A 739 -28.58 12.30 -18.86
CA ALA A 739 -30.01 11.98 -18.92
C ALA A 739 -30.27 10.49 -19.15
N TYR A 740 -29.36 9.78 -19.83
CA TYR A 740 -29.51 8.36 -20.12
C TYR A 740 -29.22 7.45 -18.94
N LEU A 741 -28.46 7.91 -17.93
CA LEU A 741 -28.16 7.09 -16.76
C LEU A 741 -29.44 6.67 -16.02
N LYS A 742 -30.38 7.61 -15.82
CA LYS A 742 -31.68 7.31 -15.20
C LYS A 742 -32.54 6.38 -16.05
N ALA A 743 -32.51 6.54 -17.37
CA ALA A 743 -33.30 5.69 -18.27
C ALA A 743 -32.75 4.25 -18.36
N LEU A 744 -31.48 4.03 -18.01
CA LEU A 744 -30.87 2.70 -18.00
C LEU A 744 -31.24 1.87 -16.76
N ASP A 745 -31.67 2.50 -15.67
CA ASP A 745 -32.08 1.80 -14.45
C ASP A 745 -33.24 0.83 -14.71
N ASP A 746 -34.19 1.22 -15.58
CA ASP A 746 -35.35 0.41 -15.94
C ASP A 746 -35.00 -0.86 -16.77
N TYR A 747 -33.85 -0.87 -17.45
CA TYR A 747 -33.48 -1.93 -18.41
C TYR A 747 -32.22 -2.73 -18.01
N CYS A 748 -31.34 -2.17 -17.19
CA CYS A 748 -30.03 -2.75 -16.86
C CYS A 748 -29.77 -2.89 -15.34
N SER A 749 -30.84 -3.04 -14.54
CA SER A 749 -30.81 -3.13 -13.07
C SER A 749 -29.96 -4.26 -12.46
N LYS A 750 -29.51 -5.23 -13.27
CA LYS A 750 -28.65 -6.35 -12.83
C LYS A 750 -27.20 -6.26 -13.31
N ASP A 751 -26.83 -5.23 -14.06
CA ASP A 751 -25.45 -5.07 -14.52
C ASP A 751 -24.55 -4.62 -13.36
N ILE A 752 -23.60 -5.47 -12.98
CA ILE A 752 -22.68 -5.22 -11.86
C ILE A 752 -21.92 -3.88 -12.00
N TYR A 753 -21.53 -3.50 -13.20
CA TYR A 753 -20.75 -2.27 -13.40
C TYR A 753 -21.60 -1.02 -13.17
N LEU A 754 -22.88 -1.07 -13.57
CA LEU A 754 -23.83 0.00 -13.27
C LEU A 754 -24.19 0.04 -11.79
N LEU A 755 -24.38 -1.13 -11.15
CA LEU A 755 -24.61 -1.22 -9.70
C LEU A 755 -23.45 -0.62 -8.90
N LEU A 756 -22.19 -0.87 -9.32
CA LEU A 756 -21.01 -0.26 -8.70
C LEU A 756 -20.99 1.26 -8.85
N ASN A 757 -21.25 1.78 -10.06
CA ASN A 757 -21.35 3.23 -10.28
C ASN A 757 -22.48 3.84 -9.46
N TRP A 758 -23.65 3.19 -9.41
CA TRP A 758 -24.79 3.65 -8.63
C TRP A 758 -24.45 3.70 -7.13
N PHE A 759 -23.79 2.66 -6.60
CA PHE A 759 -23.38 2.63 -5.19
C PHE A 759 -22.34 3.72 -4.85
N GLU A 760 -21.39 3.99 -5.75
CA GLU A 760 -20.44 5.10 -5.55
C GLU A 760 -21.16 6.46 -5.53
N GLN A 761 -22.17 6.65 -6.38
CA GLN A 761 -23.00 7.86 -6.40
C GLN A 761 -23.92 7.99 -5.18
N SER A 762 -24.50 6.88 -4.69
CA SER A 762 -25.37 6.89 -3.51
C SER A 762 -24.59 7.25 -2.25
N LEU A 763 -23.36 6.77 -2.12
CA LEU A 763 -22.43 7.16 -1.04
C LEU A 763 -22.12 8.66 -1.07
N GLU A 764 -21.87 9.24 -2.24
CA GLU A 764 -21.62 10.69 -2.38
C GLU A 764 -22.85 11.53 -2.03
N GLN A 765 -24.03 11.05 -2.42
CA GLN A 765 -25.31 11.71 -2.15
C GLN A 765 -25.86 11.40 -0.74
N ARG A 766 -25.18 10.54 0.03
CA ARG A 766 -25.63 10.03 1.34
C ARG A 766 -27.06 9.45 1.31
N LYS A 767 -27.39 8.74 0.24
CA LYS A 767 -28.66 8.00 0.12
C LYS A 767 -28.55 6.68 0.87
N ASN A 768 -29.24 6.59 2.00
CA ASN A 768 -29.32 5.41 2.84
C ASN A 768 -30.77 4.89 2.83
N ASP A 769 -31.20 4.34 1.68
CA ASP A 769 -32.55 3.82 1.45
C ASP A 769 -32.54 2.31 1.13
N GLU A 770 -33.74 1.73 1.02
CA GLU A 770 -33.91 0.31 0.76
C GLU A 770 -33.39 -0.10 -0.63
N GLU A 771 -33.48 0.80 -1.61
CA GLU A 771 -32.86 0.61 -2.93
C GLU A 771 -31.34 0.44 -2.82
N ALA A 772 -30.67 1.29 -2.03
CA ALA A 772 -29.23 1.16 -1.79
C ALA A 772 -28.85 -0.14 -1.09
N CYS A 773 -29.67 -0.57 -0.13
CA CYS A 773 -29.48 -1.86 0.53
C CYS A 773 -29.63 -3.03 -0.47
N ALA A 774 -30.60 -2.97 -1.39
CA ALA A 774 -30.78 -3.99 -2.42
C ALA A 774 -29.58 -4.06 -3.38
N VAL A 775 -29.02 -2.92 -3.78
CA VAL A 775 -27.79 -2.84 -4.59
C VAL A 775 -26.60 -3.47 -3.86
N CYS A 776 -26.40 -3.16 -2.58
CA CYS A 776 -25.34 -3.76 -1.76
C CYS A 776 -25.44 -5.29 -1.70
N LEU A 777 -26.64 -5.83 -1.47
CA LEU A 777 -26.89 -7.27 -1.46
C LEU A 777 -26.58 -7.92 -2.82
N ALA A 778 -26.98 -7.27 -3.92
CA ALA A 778 -26.69 -7.77 -5.27
C ALA A 778 -25.17 -7.78 -5.56
N LEU A 779 -24.44 -6.74 -5.14
CA LEU A 779 -22.99 -6.67 -5.28
C LEU A 779 -22.27 -7.73 -4.42
N MET A 780 -22.71 -7.96 -3.18
CA MET A 780 -22.11 -8.97 -2.31
C MET A 780 -22.29 -10.40 -2.82
N ALA A 781 -23.41 -10.69 -3.49
CA ALA A 781 -23.69 -11.99 -4.09
C ALA A 781 -22.76 -12.32 -5.29
N ASP A 782 -22.12 -11.31 -5.90
CA ASP A 782 -21.25 -11.53 -7.05
C ASP A 782 -19.84 -12.00 -6.64
N GLY A 783 -19.40 -13.13 -7.23
CA GLY A 783 -18.10 -13.75 -6.99
C GLY A 783 -16.89 -12.91 -7.44
N ASN A 784 -17.10 -11.91 -8.30
CA ASN A 784 -16.06 -11.04 -8.85
C ASN A 784 -15.77 -9.83 -7.96
N VAL A 785 -16.61 -9.49 -6.99
CA VAL A 785 -16.32 -8.40 -6.02
C VAL A 785 -15.20 -8.85 -5.06
N ASN A 786 -14.21 -7.99 -4.84
CA ASN A 786 -13.07 -8.32 -3.98
C ASN A 786 -13.41 -8.22 -2.49
N GLN A 787 -12.59 -8.86 -1.64
CA GLN A 787 -12.88 -8.98 -0.21
C GLN A 787 -12.90 -7.62 0.50
N ILE A 788 -11.98 -6.71 0.14
CA ILE A 788 -11.92 -5.36 0.73
C ILE A 788 -13.23 -4.60 0.49
N THR A 789 -13.78 -4.71 -0.73
CA THR A 789 -15.05 -4.06 -1.09
C THR A 789 -16.23 -4.75 -0.45
N ARG A 790 -16.22 -6.09 -0.34
CA ARG A 790 -17.24 -6.82 0.42
C ARG A 790 -17.28 -6.39 1.88
N ASN A 791 -16.12 -6.27 2.53
CA ASN A 791 -16.05 -5.80 3.90
C ASN A 791 -16.61 -4.36 4.01
N ARG A 792 -16.29 -3.48 3.06
CA ARG A 792 -16.85 -2.11 3.01
C ARG A 792 -18.37 -2.09 2.79
N LEU A 793 -18.89 -2.92 1.90
CA LEU A 793 -20.34 -3.07 1.66
C LEU A 793 -21.04 -3.60 2.91
N ASN A 794 -20.41 -4.56 3.60
CA ASN A 794 -20.91 -5.14 4.84
C ASN A 794 -20.95 -4.10 5.97
N SER A 795 -19.88 -3.32 6.18
CA SER A 795 -19.86 -2.21 7.15
C SER A 795 -20.96 -1.19 6.86
N TRP A 796 -21.13 -0.79 5.59
CA TRP A 796 -22.20 0.14 5.19
C TRP A 796 -23.59 -0.45 5.46
N GLN A 797 -23.79 -1.74 5.17
CA GLN A 797 -25.05 -2.43 5.42
C GLN A 797 -25.38 -2.52 6.92
N ILE A 798 -24.39 -2.82 7.77
CA ILE A 798 -24.55 -2.84 9.23
C ILE A 798 -24.96 -1.45 9.73
N GLN A 799 -24.30 -0.39 9.25
CA GLN A 799 -24.67 0.98 9.58
C GLN A 799 -26.10 1.32 9.12
N TYR A 800 -26.47 0.91 7.90
CA TYR A 800 -27.82 1.11 7.38
C TYR A 800 -28.89 0.48 8.28
N TYR A 801 -28.67 -0.77 8.70
CA TYR A 801 -29.61 -1.46 9.57
C TYR A 801 -29.72 -0.85 10.97
N HIS A 802 -28.61 -0.32 11.50
CA HIS A 802 -28.60 0.32 12.80
C HIS A 802 -29.32 1.69 12.81
N GLU A 803 -29.10 2.51 11.78
CA GLU A 803 -29.56 3.91 11.75
C GLU A 803 -30.91 4.13 11.05
N TYR A 804 -31.21 3.39 9.98
CA TYR A 804 -32.31 3.74 9.06
C TYR A 804 -33.40 2.68 8.91
N TYR A 805 -33.13 1.44 9.32
CA TYR A 805 -34.07 0.35 9.13
C TYR A 805 -34.97 0.14 10.36
N HIS A 806 -36.27 0.03 10.11
CA HIS A 806 -37.31 -0.13 11.14
C HIS A 806 -38.34 -1.23 10.76
N GLY A 807 -37.94 -2.18 9.90
CA GLY A 807 -38.80 -3.28 9.47
C GLY A 807 -38.73 -4.50 10.39
N GLU A 808 -39.75 -5.35 10.36
CA GLU A 808 -39.84 -6.56 11.21
C GLU A 808 -39.05 -7.76 10.63
N ASP A 809 -38.50 -7.67 9.42
CA ASP A 809 -37.79 -8.75 8.72
C ASP A 809 -36.26 -8.78 8.97
N PHE A 810 -35.77 -8.11 10.02
CA PHE A 810 -34.33 -8.07 10.32
C PHE A 810 -33.69 -9.47 10.45
N GLY A 811 -34.39 -10.44 11.04
CA GLY A 811 -33.87 -11.80 11.22
C GLY A 811 -33.46 -12.48 9.90
N GLU A 812 -34.23 -12.32 8.82
CA GLU A 812 -33.86 -12.85 7.49
C GLU A 812 -32.68 -12.10 6.86
N ARG A 813 -32.53 -10.82 7.19
CA ARG A 813 -31.45 -9.96 6.70
C ARG A 813 -30.15 -10.20 7.47
N TYR A 814 -30.24 -10.50 8.76
CA TYR A 814 -29.11 -10.83 9.63
C TYR A 814 -28.31 -12.03 9.10
N GLU A 815 -28.98 -13.04 8.54
CA GLU A 815 -28.32 -14.20 7.92
C GLU A 815 -27.50 -13.86 6.68
N LYS A 816 -27.75 -12.70 6.05
CA LYS A 816 -27.02 -12.24 4.87
C LYS A 816 -25.81 -11.36 5.21
N ILE A 817 -25.66 -10.95 6.46
CA ILE A 817 -24.53 -10.13 6.95
C ILE A 817 -23.31 -11.04 7.13
N LEU A 818 -22.15 -10.58 6.65
CA LEU A 818 -20.89 -11.29 6.86
C LEU A 818 -20.42 -11.06 8.31
N LYS A 819 -20.37 -12.15 9.10
CA LYS A 819 -20.05 -12.12 10.53
C LYS A 819 -18.57 -12.40 10.82
N GLU A 820 -17.78 -12.71 9.81
CA GLU A 820 -16.35 -13.06 9.92
C GLU A 820 -15.47 -11.80 9.80
N GLU A 821 -14.44 -11.69 10.65
CA GLU A 821 -13.45 -10.60 10.64
C GLU A 821 -14.07 -9.18 10.69
N LEU A 822 -15.17 -9.02 11.45
CA LEU A 822 -15.79 -7.71 11.63
C LEU A 822 -14.86 -6.72 12.34
N GLN A 823 -14.96 -5.44 11.98
CA GLN A 823 -14.33 -4.39 12.79
C GLN A 823 -15.10 -4.24 14.11
N ILE A 824 -14.40 -3.93 15.22
CA ILE A 824 -15.02 -3.71 16.55
C ILE A 824 -16.21 -2.75 16.47
N HIS A 825 -16.06 -1.67 15.71
CA HIS A 825 -17.13 -0.69 15.51
C HIS A 825 -18.36 -1.29 14.82
N ASP A 826 -18.17 -2.01 13.72
CA ASP A 826 -19.25 -2.67 12.98
C ASP A 826 -19.90 -3.77 13.84
N ALA A 827 -19.11 -4.54 14.57
CA ALA A 827 -19.60 -5.54 15.51
C ALA A 827 -20.47 -4.90 16.61
N ALA A 828 -20.05 -3.75 17.17
CA ALA A 828 -20.83 -3.02 18.15
C ALA A 828 -22.17 -2.53 17.59
N LEU A 829 -22.19 -1.95 16.39
CA LEU A 829 -23.43 -1.55 15.71
C LEU A 829 -24.36 -2.75 15.46
N LEU A 830 -23.80 -3.89 15.05
CA LEU A 830 -24.57 -5.11 14.81
C LEU A 830 -25.13 -5.69 16.12
N ILE A 831 -24.33 -5.77 17.18
CA ILE A 831 -24.76 -6.16 18.54
C ILE A 831 -25.92 -5.28 18.98
N GLU A 832 -25.79 -3.96 18.85
CA GLU A 832 -26.83 -3.02 19.22
C GLU A 832 -28.13 -3.19 18.43
N THR A 833 -28.03 -3.53 17.15
CA THR A 833 -29.17 -3.79 16.27
C THR A 833 -29.88 -5.09 16.68
N CYS A 834 -29.13 -6.17 16.90
CA CYS A 834 -29.67 -7.44 17.42
C CYS A 834 -30.40 -7.25 18.76
N ILE A 835 -29.87 -6.41 19.66
CA ILE A 835 -30.52 -6.09 20.95
C ILE A 835 -31.82 -5.31 20.76
N ALA A 836 -31.87 -4.39 19.79
CA ALA A 836 -33.07 -3.61 19.49
C ALA A 836 -34.21 -4.51 19.01
N GLU A 837 -33.88 -5.48 18.14
CA GLU A 837 -34.80 -6.47 17.57
C GLU A 837 -35.12 -7.66 18.49
N GLY A 838 -34.49 -7.73 19.67
CA GLY A 838 -34.75 -8.78 20.66
C GLY A 838 -33.99 -10.11 20.43
N MET A 839 -33.05 -10.13 19.50
CA MET A 839 -32.14 -11.26 19.24
C MET A 839 -30.98 -11.30 20.23
N TYR A 840 -31.28 -11.59 21.50
CA TYR A 840 -30.29 -11.47 22.59
C TYR A 840 -29.20 -12.55 22.58
N GLU A 841 -29.51 -13.78 22.12
CA GLU A 841 -28.50 -14.85 22.02
C GLU A 841 -27.48 -14.53 20.92
N ASP A 842 -27.94 -14.11 19.74
CA ASP A 842 -27.06 -13.68 18.64
C ASP A 842 -26.19 -12.48 19.02
N ALA A 843 -26.77 -11.49 19.72
CA ALA A 843 -26.01 -10.37 20.26
C ALA A 843 -24.92 -10.83 21.24
N PHE A 844 -25.23 -11.84 22.08
CA PHE A 844 -24.27 -12.38 23.04
C PHE A 844 -23.15 -13.19 22.38
N ASP A 845 -23.45 -13.93 21.30
CA ASP A 845 -22.43 -14.64 20.51
C ASP A 845 -21.44 -13.65 19.88
N LEU A 846 -21.94 -12.57 19.28
CA LEU A 846 -21.09 -11.48 18.76
C LEU A 846 -20.25 -10.82 19.86
N VAL A 847 -20.81 -10.63 21.06
CA VAL A 847 -20.06 -10.12 22.22
C VAL A 847 -18.97 -11.10 22.68
N CYS A 848 -19.20 -12.41 22.59
CA CYS A 848 -18.21 -13.40 22.95
C CYS A 848 -17.01 -13.37 21.99
N GLU A 849 -17.28 -13.21 20.69
CA GLU A 849 -16.30 -13.16 19.61
C GLU A 849 -15.55 -11.81 19.57
N TYR A 850 -16.26 -10.69 19.43
CA TYR A 850 -15.67 -9.37 19.15
C TYR A 850 -15.50 -8.45 20.38
N GLY A 851 -16.16 -8.78 21.49
CA GLY A 851 -16.21 -7.94 22.69
C GLY A 851 -17.38 -6.95 22.69
N PHE A 852 -17.43 -6.11 23.72
CA PHE A 852 -18.56 -5.20 23.99
C PHE A 852 -18.13 -3.74 24.26
N GLU A 853 -16.87 -3.40 24.05
CA GLU A 853 -16.24 -2.14 24.51
C GLU A 853 -16.83 -0.88 23.85
N GLU A 854 -17.22 -0.95 22.57
CA GLU A 854 -17.80 0.20 21.83
C GLU A 854 -19.34 0.24 21.86
N ALA A 855 -20.02 -0.80 22.36
CA ALA A 855 -21.47 -0.88 22.33
C ALA A 855 -22.12 -0.09 23.48
N ALA A 856 -23.29 0.51 23.23
CA ALA A 856 -23.98 1.36 24.19
C ALA A 856 -24.34 0.61 25.49
N PRO A 857 -23.91 1.08 26.69
CA PRO A 857 -24.13 0.39 27.96
C PRO A 857 -25.61 0.11 28.28
N ALA A 858 -26.53 0.99 27.85
CA ALA A 858 -27.97 0.81 28.06
C ALA A 858 -28.55 -0.35 27.22
N LYS A 859 -28.02 -0.59 26.02
CA LYS A 859 -28.41 -1.73 25.18
C LYS A 859 -27.78 -3.01 25.73
N LEU A 860 -26.50 -2.98 26.10
CA LEU A 860 -25.83 -4.10 26.76
C LEU A 860 -26.54 -4.55 28.05
N LEU A 861 -27.07 -3.61 28.85
CA LEU A 861 -27.92 -3.94 30.01
C LEU A 861 -29.13 -4.79 29.61
N ARG A 862 -29.84 -4.41 28.53
CA ARG A 862 -31.00 -5.17 28.03
C ARG A 862 -30.60 -6.58 27.62
N MET A 863 -29.46 -6.74 26.92
CA MET A 863 -28.93 -8.06 26.55
C MET A 863 -28.59 -8.88 27.79
N ALA A 864 -27.76 -8.34 28.70
CA ALA A 864 -27.32 -9.02 29.91
C ALA A 864 -28.51 -9.47 30.76
N ARG A 865 -29.50 -8.59 30.97
CA ARG A 865 -30.74 -8.91 31.69
C ARG A 865 -31.45 -10.13 31.10
N ASN A 866 -31.63 -10.19 29.78
CA ASN A 866 -32.34 -11.30 29.13
C ASN A 866 -31.50 -12.58 29.14
N MET A 867 -30.18 -12.49 28.94
CA MET A 867 -29.28 -13.65 29.04
C MET A 867 -29.27 -14.27 30.45
N ILE A 868 -29.27 -13.44 31.49
CA ILE A 868 -29.36 -13.90 32.89
C ILE A 868 -30.71 -14.61 33.14
N LEU A 869 -31.81 -14.10 32.58
CA LEU A 869 -33.14 -14.71 32.72
C LEU A 869 -33.26 -16.04 31.95
N LEU A 870 -32.61 -16.16 30.80
CA LEU A 870 -32.58 -17.40 30.00
C LEU A 870 -31.75 -18.49 30.69
N ARG A 871 -30.65 -18.10 31.35
CA ARG A 871 -29.70 -19.01 31.99
C ARG A 871 -29.46 -18.62 33.45
N PRO A 872 -30.47 -18.74 34.33
CA PRO A 872 -30.34 -18.32 35.71
C PRO A 872 -29.28 -19.16 36.42
N GLN A 873 -28.37 -18.49 37.14
CA GLN A 873 -27.31 -19.09 37.95
C GLN A 873 -26.19 -19.81 37.16
N GLU A 874 -26.12 -19.66 35.84
CA GLU A 874 -24.97 -20.16 35.05
C GLU A 874 -23.81 -19.17 35.10
N TYR A 875 -22.61 -19.63 35.48
CA TYR A 875 -21.42 -18.81 35.40
C TYR A 875 -20.92 -18.73 33.96
N ASN A 876 -20.92 -17.53 33.39
CA ASN A 876 -20.25 -17.23 32.13
C ASN A 876 -19.32 -16.01 32.30
N GLU A 877 -18.03 -16.20 31.98
CA GLU A 877 -16.97 -15.18 32.14
C GLU A 877 -17.24 -13.92 31.31
N LYS A 878 -17.69 -14.07 30.06
CA LYS A 878 -17.98 -12.95 29.15
C LYS A 878 -19.23 -12.19 29.58
N LEU A 879 -20.27 -12.90 30.03
CA LEU A 879 -21.48 -12.28 30.58
C LEU A 879 -21.17 -11.50 31.86
N LEU A 880 -20.32 -12.05 32.74
CA LEU A 880 -19.86 -11.36 33.95
C LEU A 880 -19.08 -10.09 33.59
N ALA A 881 -18.15 -10.17 32.64
CA ALA A 881 -17.40 -9.00 32.17
C ALA A 881 -18.32 -7.90 31.62
N CYS A 882 -19.34 -8.26 30.85
CA CYS A 882 -20.36 -7.32 30.35
C CYS A 882 -21.15 -6.68 31.50
N CYS A 883 -21.60 -7.47 32.48
CA CYS A 883 -22.30 -6.96 33.67
C CYS A 883 -21.46 -5.97 34.48
N ILE A 884 -20.16 -6.24 34.64
CA ILE A 884 -19.22 -5.35 35.33
C ILE A 884 -19.08 -4.03 34.58
N HIS A 885 -18.91 -4.08 33.26
CA HIS A 885 -18.77 -2.89 32.42
C HIS A 885 -20.02 -1.99 32.49
N VAL A 886 -21.19 -2.59 32.30
CA VAL A 886 -22.48 -1.90 32.37
C VAL A 886 -22.70 -1.26 33.75
N PHE A 887 -22.30 -1.96 34.83
CA PHE A 887 -22.32 -1.43 36.20
C PHE A 887 -21.35 -0.25 36.42
N ASP A 888 -20.11 -0.35 35.94
CA ASP A 888 -19.10 0.71 36.07
C ASP A 888 -19.53 2.00 35.32
N GLU A 889 -20.28 1.87 34.22
CA GLU A 889 -20.95 2.96 33.49
C GLU A 889 -22.24 3.48 34.16
N GLY A 890 -22.59 2.95 35.34
CA GLY A 890 -23.74 3.39 36.15
C GLY A 890 -25.09 2.91 35.64
N LYS A 891 -25.14 1.89 34.77
CA LYS A 891 -26.38 1.25 34.29
C LYS A 891 -26.51 -0.13 34.96
N TYR A 892 -27.59 -0.41 35.66
CA TYR A 892 -27.83 -1.73 36.25
C TYR A 892 -29.29 -1.87 36.70
N ASP A 893 -29.75 -3.11 36.83
CA ASP A 893 -31.05 -3.48 37.39
C ASP A 893 -30.91 -4.61 38.42
N GLU A 894 -32.03 -5.06 38.97
CA GLU A 894 -32.07 -6.13 39.99
C GLU A 894 -31.42 -7.43 39.50
N ASN A 895 -31.57 -7.78 38.22
CA ASN A 895 -31.04 -9.02 37.64
C ASN A 895 -29.53 -8.97 37.50
N VAL A 896 -28.98 -7.86 36.97
CA VAL A 896 -27.54 -7.67 36.85
C VAL A 896 -26.89 -7.60 38.23
N LEU A 897 -27.52 -6.91 39.19
CA LEU A 897 -27.02 -6.84 40.57
C LEU A 897 -27.02 -8.23 41.24
N ALA A 898 -28.06 -9.04 41.04
CA ALA A 898 -28.10 -10.41 41.56
C ALA A 898 -27.00 -11.30 40.94
N TYR A 899 -26.73 -11.14 39.64
CA TYR A 899 -25.67 -11.87 38.96
C TYR A 899 -24.27 -11.45 39.44
N LEU A 900 -24.04 -10.14 39.64
CA LEU A 900 -22.81 -9.61 40.22
C LEU A 900 -22.63 -10.07 41.68
N GLU A 901 -23.69 -10.07 42.49
CA GLU A 901 -23.67 -10.58 43.86
C GLU A 901 -23.12 -12.01 43.93
N GLN A 902 -23.58 -12.86 43.02
CA GLN A 902 -23.20 -14.26 42.98
C GLN A 902 -21.75 -14.46 42.51
N PHE A 903 -21.35 -13.82 41.40
CA PHE A 903 -20.11 -14.18 40.69
C PHE A 903 -18.98 -13.13 40.74
N TYR A 904 -19.26 -11.87 41.10
CA TYR A 904 -18.26 -10.79 41.02
C TYR A 904 -17.17 -10.90 42.10
N GLN A 905 -15.92 -11.05 41.68
CA GLN A 905 -14.75 -11.05 42.55
C GLN A 905 -13.81 -9.91 42.13
N ALA A 906 -13.54 -8.98 43.04
CA ALA A 906 -12.65 -7.86 42.81
C ALA A 906 -12.07 -7.38 44.14
N LYS A 907 -11.24 -6.33 44.11
CA LYS A 907 -10.82 -5.65 45.34
C LYS A 907 -12.06 -5.25 46.15
N SER A 908 -11.99 -5.44 47.47
CA SER A 908 -13.04 -5.09 48.42
C SER A 908 -13.69 -3.73 48.19
N ASP A 909 -12.96 -2.68 47.82
CA ASP A 909 -13.54 -1.34 47.54
C ASP A 909 -14.54 -1.35 46.37
N LYS A 910 -14.29 -2.16 45.33
CA LYS A 910 -15.21 -2.32 44.19
C LYS A 910 -16.41 -3.19 44.57
N MET A 911 -16.18 -4.30 45.27
CA MET A 911 -17.27 -5.15 45.78
C MET A 911 -18.21 -4.37 46.72
N MET A 912 -17.67 -3.44 47.51
CA MET A 912 -18.46 -2.52 48.34
C MET A 912 -19.40 -1.62 47.53
N LYS A 913 -19.00 -1.19 46.32
CA LYS A 913 -19.88 -0.41 45.43
C LYS A 913 -21.08 -1.25 44.98
N VAL A 914 -20.82 -2.50 44.58
CA VAL A 914 -21.89 -3.44 44.20
C VAL A 914 -22.81 -3.72 45.38
N TRP A 915 -22.27 -3.97 46.57
CA TRP A 915 -23.07 -4.20 47.79
C TRP A 915 -24.01 -3.02 48.11
N ARG A 916 -23.52 -1.77 47.97
CA ARG A 916 -24.37 -0.58 48.15
C ARG A 916 -25.49 -0.49 47.11
N ALA A 917 -25.19 -0.82 45.86
CA ALA A 917 -26.19 -0.86 44.81
C ALA A 917 -27.24 -1.94 45.09
N CYS A 918 -26.83 -3.15 45.48
CA CYS A 918 -27.74 -4.22 45.92
C CYS A 918 -28.63 -3.78 47.09
N ALA A 919 -28.04 -3.16 48.11
CA ALA A 919 -28.78 -2.65 49.26
C ALA A 919 -29.81 -1.57 48.87
N GLY A 920 -29.45 -0.65 47.96
CA GLY A 920 -30.34 0.37 47.42
C GLY A 920 -31.52 -0.19 46.62
N PHE A 921 -31.28 -1.24 45.83
CA PHE A 921 -32.28 -1.96 45.04
C PHE A 921 -33.00 -3.08 45.80
N ARG A 922 -32.69 -3.27 47.09
CA ARG A 922 -33.23 -4.36 47.95
C ARG A 922 -32.97 -5.77 47.39
N VAL A 923 -31.89 -5.94 46.64
CA VAL A 923 -31.41 -7.26 46.19
C VAL A 923 -30.70 -7.96 47.35
N PRO A 924 -31.05 -9.21 47.69
CA PRO A 924 -30.34 -9.97 48.72
C PRO A 924 -28.85 -10.10 48.37
N CYS A 925 -27.97 -9.70 49.30
CA CYS A 925 -26.51 -9.67 49.05
C CYS A 925 -25.70 -10.32 50.17
N GLN A 926 -26.22 -11.42 50.73
CA GLN A 926 -25.58 -12.16 51.82
C GLN A 926 -24.22 -12.75 51.40
N THR A 927 -24.13 -13.37 50.22
CA THR A 927 -22.90 -14.01 49.73
C THR A 927 -21.83 -12.96 49.49
N LEU A 928 -22.23 -11.82 48.91
CA LEU A 928 -21.32 -10.69 48.70
C LEU A 928 -20.86 -10.07 50.02
N ALA A 929 -21.76 -9.90 51.00
CA ALA A 929 -21.42 -9.40 52.32
C ALA A 929 -20.43 -10.32 53.05
N GLU A 930 -20.65 -11.65 53.00
CA GLU A 930 -19.71 -12.63 53.54
C GLU A 930 -18.34 -12.54 52.87
N ARG A 931 -18.31 -12.47 51.52
CA ARG A 931 -17.08 -12.37 50.73
C ARG A 931 -16.27 -11.13 51.10
N ILE A 932 -16.93 -9.98 51.22
CA ILE A 932 -16.29 -8.72 51.64
C ILE A 932 -15.71 -8.87 53.06
N LEU A 933 -16.46 -9.42 54.02
CA LEU A 933 -15.98 -9.60 55.39
C LEU A 933 -14.79 -10.56 55.46
N VAL A 934 -14.85 -11.70 54.76
CA VAL A 934 -13.74 -12.67 54.69
C VAL A 934 -12.50 -12.05 54.07
N GLU A 935 -12.63 -11.30 52.97
CA GLU A 935 -11.51 -10.62 52.33
C GLU A 935 -10.89 -9.58 53.25
N ARG A 936 -11.70 -8.72 53.89
CA ARG A 936 -11.20 -7.67 54.80
C ARG A 936 -10.54 -8.23 56.06
N LEU A 937 -11.04 -9.35 56.58
CA LEU A 937 -10.38 -10.05 57.68
C LEU A 937 -9.04 -10.63 57.24
N PHE A 938 -9.02 -11.23 56.05
CA PHE A 938 -7.82 -11.81 55.46
C PHE A 938 -6.73 -10.75 55.21
N THR A 939 -7.10 -9.59 54.66
CA THR A 939 -6.16 -8.51 54.32
C THR A 939 -5.83 -7.62 55.51
N GLY A 940 -6.76 -7.48 56.46
CA GLY A 940 -6.56 -6.73 57.70
C GLY A 940 -7.08 -5.32 57.71
N ASN A 941 -7.81 -4.91 56.69
CA ASN A 941 -8.35 -3.58 56.61
C ASN A 941 -9.84 -3.56 57.04
N LEU A 942 -10.09 -3.46 58.35
CA LEU A 942 -11.45 -3.41 58.91
C LEU A 942 -12.00 -1.98 59.02
N SER A 943 -11.35 -1.00 58.38
CA SER A 943 -11.73 0.42 58.46
C SER A 943 -12.86 0.81 57.50
N GLY A 944 -13.40 2.02 57.66
CA GLY A 944 -14.44 2.56 56.78
C GLY A 944 -15.84 2.04 57.13
N ARG A 945 -16.63 1.67 56.12
CA ARG A 945 -18.04 1.25 56.28
C ARG A 945 -18.22 -0.27 56.46
N ILE A 946 -17.18 -0.99 56.84
CA ILE A 946 -17.27 -2.43 57.11
C ILE A 946 -18.23 -2.75 58.28
N PRO A 947 -18.34 -1.95 59.35
CA PRO A 947 -19.36 -2.15 60.38
C PRO A 947 -20.78 -2.26 59.80
N GLU A 948 -21.15 -1.39 58.84
CA GLU A 948 -22.47 -1.43 58.17
C GLU A 948 -22.73 -2.77 57.46
N VAL A 949 -21.70 -3.31 56.79
CA VAL A 949 -21.78 -4.62 56.09
C VAL A 949 -21.93 -5.74 57.10
N PHE A 950 -21.21 -5.69 58.22
CA PHE A 950 -21.33 -6.66 59.30
C PHE A 950 -22.72 -6.62 59.93
N THR A 951 -23.28 -5.43 60.18
CA THR A 951 -24.65 -5.26 60.67
C THR A 951 -25.65 -5.98 59.76
N TYR A 952 -25.56 -5.73 58.45
CA TYR A 952 -26.42 -6.36 57.46
C TYR A 952 -26.24 -7.88 57.42
N TYR A 953 -24.99 -8.37 57.39
CA TYR A 953 -24.68 -9.79 57.35
C TYR A 953 -25.23 -10.55 58.57
N ARG A 954 -25.16 -9.94 59.76
CA ARG A 954 -25.68 -10.52 61.01
C ARG A 954 -27.21 -10.57 61.07
N GLN A 955 -27.90 -9.63 60.41
CA GLN A 955 -29.37 -9.67 60.31
C GLN A 955 -29.87 -10.85 59.46
N GLN A 956 -28.98 -11.48 58.69
CA GLN A 956 -29.24 -12.72 57.94
C GLN A 956 -28.86 -13.95 58.80
N LEU A 957 -28.59 -15.09 58.14
CA LEU A 957 -28.05 -16.31 58.77
C LEU A 957 -26.51 -16.36 58.55
N PRO A 958 -25.70 -15.71 59.40
CA PRO A 958 -24.25 -15.67 59.21
C PRO A 958 -23.59 -17.03 59.45
N ASP A 959 -22.52 -17.30 58.73
CA ASP A 959 -21.55 -18.35 59.09
C ASP A 959 -20.87 -18.00 60.43
N ALA A 960 -20.97 -18.93 61.39
CA ALA A 960 -20.50 -18.74 62.75
C ALA A 960 -18.98 -18.52 62.85
N ALA A 961 -18.18 -19.07 61.93
CA ALA A 961 -16.74 -18.86 61.93
C ALA A 961 -16.37 -17.45 61.44
N VAL A 962 -17.08 -16.94 60.42
CA VAL A 962 -16.88 -15.56 59.91
C VAL A 962 -17.30 -14.53 60.96
N GLU A 963 -18.48 -14.72 61.59
CA GLU A 963 -18.95 -13.84 62.68
C GLU A 963 -17.94 -13.83 63.84
N MET A 964 -17.54 -15.01 64.32
CA MET A 964 -16.60 -15.11 65.44
C MET A 964 -15.22 -14.54 65.08
N ALA A 965 -14.72 -14.75 63.86
CA ALA A 965 -13.45 -14.17 63.41
C ALA A 965 -13.50 -12.63 63.38
N TYR A 966 -14.62 -12.04 62.95
CA TYR A 966 -14.81 -10.59 62.94
C TYR A 966 -14.83 -10.00 64.35
N LEU A 967 -15.57 -10.61 65.27
CA LEU A 967 -15.62 -10.19 66.67
C LEU A 967 -14.26 -10.36 67.36
N ALA A 968 -13.58 -11.49 67.12
CA ALA A 968 -12.28 -11.79 67.71
C ALA A 968 -11.18 -10.81 67.26
N GLU A 969 -11.12 -10.50 65.97
CA GLU A 969 -10.12 -9.57 65.42
C GLU A 969 -10.35 -8.12 65.89
N ASN A 970 -11.60 -7.64 65.94
CA ASN A 970 -11.90 -6.30 66.48
C ASN A 970 -11.65 -6.23 67.99
N ALA A 971 -12.00 -7.27 68.75
CA ALA A 971 -11.68 -7.35 70.17
C ALA A 971 -10.16 -7.33 70.43
N TYR A 972 -9.39 -8.04 69.61
CA TYR A 972 -7.94 -8.04 69.67
C TYR A 972 -7.34 -6.66 69.40
N ARG A 973 -7.81 -5.99 68.33
CA ARG A 973 -7.37 -4.62 67.98
C ARG A 973 -7.71 -3.61 69.07
N TYR A 974 -8.90 -3.69 69.64
CA TYR A 974 -9.31 -2.83 70.75
C TYR A 974 -8.50 -3.08 72.02
N PHE A 975 -8.35 -4.35 72.40
CA PHE A 975 -7.72 -4.72 73.65
C PHE A 975 -6.19 -4.54 73.63
N VAL A 976 -5.53 -5.11 72.61
CA VAL A 976 -4.06 -5.20 72.50
C VAL A 976 -3.46 -4.04 71.71
N LYS A 977 -4.10 -3.58 70.63
CA LYS A 977 -3.57 -2.49 69.78
C LYS A 977 -4.07 -1.10 70.14
N HIS A 978 -5.01 -1.00 71.09
CA HIS A 978 -5.67 0.24 71.48
C HIS A 978 -6.35 0.98 70.31
N GLU A 979 -6.80 0.25 69.29
CA GLU A 979 -7.60 0.79 68.19
C GLU A 979 -9.07 0.94 68.63
N THR A 980 -9.82 1.83 67.99
CA THR A 980 -11.27 1.97 68.25
C THR A 980 -12.05 0.84 67.59
N ALA A 981 -13.05 0.29 68.27
CA ALA A 981 -13.98 -0.70 67.72
C ALA A 981 -15.42 -0.18 67.79
N ASP A 982 -16.27 -0.64 66.87
CA ASP A 982 -17.68 -0.27 66.81
C ASP A 982 -18.47 -0.86 68.01
N GLU A 983 -19.42 -0.10 68.57
CA GLU A 983 -20.25 -0.51 69.70
C GLU A 983 -21.00 -1.83 69.43
N GLN A 984 -21.37 -2.07 68.17
CA GLN A 984 -22.06 -3.29 67.77
C GLN A 984 -21.21 -4.53 68.06
N VAL A 985 -19.88 -4.47 67.96
CA VAL A 985 -18.97 -5.58 68.28
C VAL A 985 -19.17 -6.03 69.72
N PHE A 986 -19.23 -5.08 70.65
CA PHE A 986 -19.43 -5.37 72.07
C PHE A 986 -20.85 -5.84 72.37
N THR A 987 -21.84 -5.30 71.66
CA THR A 987 -23.23 -5.79 71.73
C THR A 987 -23.32 -7.26 71.33
N CYS A 988 -22.65 -7.66 70.25
CA CYS A 988 -22.58 -9.07 69.81
C CYS A 988 -21.87 -9.96 70.84
N ILE A 989 -20.71 -9.51 71.34
CA ILE A 989 -19.95 -10.22 72.36
C ILE A 989 -20.79 -10.46 73.62
N GLY A 990 -21.52 -9.44 74.09
CA GLY A 990 -22.43 -9.55 75.23
C GLY A 990 -23.52 -10.61 75.03
N GLY A 991 -24.11 -10.68 73.82
CA GLY A 991 -25.06 -11.73 73.45
C GLY A 991 -24.47 -13.15 73.53
N TYR A 992 -23.27 -13.34 72.98
CA TYR A 992 -22.56 -14.63 73.05
C TYR A 992 -22.25 -15.06 74.49
N LEU A 993 -21.88 -14.10 75.34
CA LEU A 993 -21.59 -14.33 76.76
C LEU A 993 -22.86 -14.72 77.54
N LEU A 994 -24.00 -14.06 77.27
CA LEU A 994 -25.29 -14.41 77.88
C LEU A 994 -25.74 -15.83 77.53
N GLU A 995 -25.50 -16.25 76.29
CA GLU A 995 -25.83 -17.59 75.80
C GLU A 995 -24.81 -18.67 76.21
N ASN A 996 -23.76 -18.32 76.97
CA ASN A 996 -22.62 -19.18 77.32
C ASN A 996 -22.00 -19.89 76.10
N LYS A 997 -21.96 -19.22 74.94
CA LYS A 997 -21.29 -19.73 73.73
C LYS A 997 -19.76 -19.64 73.89
N LYS A 998 -19.04 -20.60 73.32
CA LYS A 998 -17.56 -20.59 73.34
C LYS A 998 -17.02 -19.44 72.48
N MET A 999 -16.06 -18.69 73.02
CA MET A 999 -15.39 -17.60 72.32
C MET A 999 -13.92 -17.47 72.77
N PRO A 1000 -13.05 -16.84 71.96
CA PRO A 1000 -11.70 -16.51 72.37
C PRO A 1000 -11.67 -15.62 73.62
N PRO A 1001 -10.75 -15.86 74.58
CA PRO A 1001 -10.65 -15.09 75.82
C PRO A 1001 -10.50 -13.58 75.60
N VAL A 1002 -9.81 -13.16 74.53
CA VAL A 1002 -9.62 -11.75 74.19
C VAL A 1002 -10.93 -10.98 74.01
N CYS A 1003 -12.02 -11.65 73.57
CA CYS A 1003 -13.33 -11.02 73.42
C CYS A 1003 -13.92 -10.64 74.78
N GLY A 1004 -13.78 -11.51 75.79
CA GLY A 1004 -14.23 -11.22 77.16
C GLY A 1004 -13.41 -10.10 77.80
N MET A 1005 -12.09 -10.09 77.58
CA MET A 1005 -11.19 -9.03 78.07
C MET A 1005 -11.48 -7.67 77.40
N ALA A 1006 -11.71 -7.66 76.08
CA ALA A 1006 -12.11 -6.46 75.36
C ALA A 1006 -13.47 -5.94 75.84
N TYR A 1007 -14.43 -6.83 76.09
CA TYR A 1007 -15.74 -6.48 76.64
C TYR A 1007 -15.64 -5.86 78.03
N LEU A 1008 -14.80 -6.42 78.92
CA LEU A 1008 -14.49 -5.83 80.22
C LEU A 1008 -13.84 -4.45 80.07
N LYS A 1009 -12.86 -4.27 79.18
CA LYS A 1009 -12.19 -2.97 78.97
C LYS A 1009 -13.11 -1.92 78.33
N TYR A 1010 -14.07 -2.32 77.49
CA TYR A 1010 -15.03 -1.40 76.88
C TYR A 1010 -16.01 -0.82 77.88
N HIS A 1011 -16.51 -1.66 78.81
CA HIS A 1011 -17.51 -1.21 79.76
C HIS A 1011 -16.97 -0.36 80.92
N THR A 1012 -15.65 -0.15 81.01
CA THR A 1012 -15.09 0.81 81.99
C THR A 1012 -15.45 2.27 81.67
N GLN A 1013 -15.89 2.53 80.43
CA GLN A 1013 -16.30 3.87 79.98
C GLN A 1013 -17.68 4.28 80.50
N PHE A 1014 -18.47 3.35 81.05
CA PHE A 1014 -19.83 3.59 81.53
C PHE A 1014 -19.89 3.57 83.07
N GLY A 1015 -20.69 4.47 83.64
CA GLY A 1015 -20.95 4.50 85.08
C GLY A 1015 -21.96 3.44 85.54
N GLN A 1016 -22.05 3.21 86.85
CA GLN A 1016 -22.97 2.22 87.45
C GLN A 1016 -24.43 2.41 87.04
N GLU A 1017 -24.91 3.65 86.87
CA GLU A 1017 -26.29 3.95 86.47
C GLU A 1017 -26.59 3.63 85.00
N GLN A 1018 -25.56 3.52 84.15
CA GLN A 1018 -25.68 3.23 82.73
C GLN A 1018 -25.59 1.72 82.42
N LEU A 1019 -25.03 0.95 83.35
CA LEU A 1019 -24.87 -0.51 83.22
C LEU A 1019 -26.10 -1.23 83.78
N GLY A 1020 -26.91 -1.86 82.92
CA GLY A 1020 -28.04 -2.69 83.36
C GLY A 1020 -27.61 -3.87 84.26
N GLY A 1021 -28.50 -4.35 85.12
CA GLY A 1021 -28.18 -5.41 86.11
C GLY A 1021 -27.67 -6.73 85.49
N THR A 1022 -28.13 -7.09 84.30
CA THR A 1022 -27.63 -8.25 83.54
C THR A 1022 -26.18 -8.07 83.08
N HIS A 1023 -25.81 -6.87 82.63
CA HIS A 1023 -24.44 -6.54 82.23
C HIS A 1023 -23.49 -6.57 83.43
N MET A 1024 -23.91 -6.01 84.58
CA MET A 1024 -23.09 -6.04 85.80
C MET A 1024 -22.77 -7.48 86.25
N LEU A 1025 -23.74 -8.40 86.20
CA LEU A 1025 -23.51 -9.82 86.53
C LEU A 1025 -22.50 -10.49 85.58
N LEU A 1026 -22.56 -10.19 84.29
CA LEU A 1026 -21.62 -10.72 83.30
C LEU A 1026 -20.21 -10.17 83.50
N LEU A 1027 -20.08 -8.86 83.74
CA LEU A 1027 -18.80 -8.20 84.01
C LEU A 1027 -18.17 -8.75 85.29
N GLN A 1028 -18.96 -8.93 86.35
CA GLN A 1028 -18.49 -9.57 87.59
C GLN A 1028 -17.98 -10.99 87.34
N LYS A 1029 -18.76 -11.83 86.64
CA LYS A 1029 -18.38 -13.20 86.31
C LYS A 1029 -17.08 -13.27 85.49
N LEU A 1030 -16.92 -12.39 84.49
CA LEU A 1030 -15.71 -12.34 83.66
C LEU A 1030 -14.50 -11.89 84.47
N MET A 1031 -14.67 -10.89 85.33
CA MET A 1031 -13.62 -10.41 86.22
C MET A 1031 -13.19 -11.49 87.22
N ASP A 1032 -14.14 -12.17 87.86
CA ASP A 1032 -13.87 -13.26 88.80
C ASP A 1032 -13.09 -14.40 88.13
N MET A 1033 -13.46 -14.78 86.90
CA MET A 1033 -12.72 -15.79 86.14
C MET A 1033 -11.27 -15.38 85.85
N LEU A 1034 -11.03 -14.15 85.40
CA LEU A 1034 -9.68 -13.67 85.11
C LEU A 1034 -8.83 -13.53 86.38
N CYS A 1035 -9.42 -13.01 87.47
CA CYS A 1035 -8.75 -12.90 88.76
C CYS A 1035 -8.41 -14.26 89.38
N ALA A 1036 -9.23 -15.30 89.15
CA ALA A 1036 -8.94 -16.67 89.57
C ALA A 1036 -7.71 -17.26 88.86
N GLU A 1037 -7.43 -16.82 87.63
CA GLU A 1037 -6.22 -17.19 86.87
C GLU A 1037 -5.02 -16.27 87.16
N ASN A 1038 -5.13 -15.36 88.15
CA ASN A 1038 -4.14 -14.32 88.48
C ASN A 1038 -3.84 -13.37 87.31
N ILE A 1039 -4.85 -13.07 86.48
CA ILE A 1039 -4.77 -12.11 85.39
C ILE A 1039 -5.34 -10.76 85.86
N PHE A 1040 -4.46 -9.78 86.01
CA PHE A 1040 -4.81 -8.42 86.44
C PHE A 1040 -4.44 -7.41 85.35
N PHE A 1041 -5.31 -6.42 85.15
CA PHE A 1041 -5.08 -5.32 84.22
C PHE A 1041 -5.21 -3.98 84.94
N SER A 1042 -4.51 -2.97 84.44
CA SER A 1042 -4.50 -1.60 84.96
C SER A 1042 -5.90 -0.97 85.00
N PHE A 1043 -6.74 -1.24 84.00
CA PHE A 1043 -8.10 -0.69 83.93
C PHE A 1043 -9.07 -1.26 84.98
N TYR A 1044 -8.69 -2.30 85.74
CA TYR A 1044 -9.53 -2.82 86.83
C TYR A 1044 -9.75 -1.78 87.93
N GLU A 1045 -8.82 -0.83 88.11
CA GLU A 1045 -8.99 0.28 89.05
C GLU A 1045 -10.23 1.12 88.73
N GLN A 1046 -10.61 1.23 87.45
CA GLN A 1046 -11.80 1.99 87.02
C GLN A 1046 -13.12 1.33 87.46
N TYR A 1047 -13.09 0.06 87.84
CA TYR A 1047 -14.24 -0.66 88.39
C TYR A 1047 -14.39 -0.54 89.90
N LYS A 1048 -13.42 0.09 90.61
CA LYS A 1048 -13.50 0.30 92.05
C LYS A 1048 -14.78 1.06 92.41
N GLY A 1049 -15.64 0.43 93.21
CA GLY A 1049 -16.92 0.99 93.64
C GLY A 1049 -18.09 0.77 92.68
N ILE A 1050 -17.88 0.12 91.53
CA ILE A 1050 -18.90 -0.30 90.55
C ILE A 1050 -19.09 -1.83 90.60
N LEU A 1051 -17.98 -2.58 90.61
CA LEU A 1051 -17.96 -4.05 90.73
C LEU A 1051 -17.20 -4.48 91.98
N SER A 1052 -17.45 -5.69 92.46
CA SER A 1052 -16.78 -6.26 93.63
C SER A 1052 -15.44 -6.86 93.20
N LEU A 1053 -14.34 -6.13 93.39
CA LEU A 1053 -13.00 -6.63 93.06
C LEU A 1053 -12.61 -7.76 94.04
N PRO A 1054 -12.15 -8.93 93.54
CA PRO A 1054 -11.62 -9.98 94.38
C PRO A 1054 -10.42 -9.52 95.23
N TYR A 1055 -10.26 -10.10 96.43
CA TYR A 1055 -9.22 -9.69 97.39
C TYR A 1055 -7.81 -9.75 96.82
N ASN A 1056 -7.51 -10.72 95.94
CA ASN A 1056 -6.19 -10.87 95.30
C ASN A 1056 -5.89 -9.82 94.21
N ALA A 1057 -6.88 -9.04 93.79
CA ALA A 1057 -6.75 -7.96 92.81
C ALA A 1057 -6.80 -6.55 93.45
N ALA A 1058 -7.45 -6.42 94.61
CA ALA A 1058 -7.79 -5.13 95.20
C ALA A 1058 -6.56 -4.28 95.58
N ASP A 1059 -5.48 -4.93 96.03
CA ASP A 1059 -4.22 -4.32 96.47
C ASP A 1059 -3.17 -4.19 95.35
N LYS A 1060 -3.53 -4.54 94.11
CA LYS A 1060 -2.59 -4.63 92.99
C LYS A 1060 -2.67 -3.42 92.08
N THR A 1061 -1.52 -2.78 91.87
CA THR A 1061 -1.31 -1.82 90.78
C THR A 1061 -0.52 -2.50 89.66
N THR A 1062 -1.09 -2.54 88.46
CA THR A 1062 -0.55 -3.30 87.33
C THR A 1062 0.06 -2.39 86.29
N VAL A 1063 1.29 -2.71 85.86
CA VAL A 1063 1.92 -2.13 84.68
C VAL A 1063 1.86 -3.11 83.51
N GLU A 1064 1.61 -2.58 82.32
CA GLU A 1064 1.41 -3.37 81.10
C GLU A 1064 2.43 -2.98 80.02
N TYR A 1065 2.90 -3.97 79.28
CA TYR A 1065 3.69 -3.81 78.06
C TYR A 1065 3.08 -4.63 76.93
N TYR A 1066 3.07 -4.05 75.73
CA TYR A 1066 2.42 -4.64 74.56
C TYR A 1066 3.49 -5.00 73.53
N ALA A 1067 3.58 -6.29 73.21
CA ALA A 1067 4.59 -6.85 72.32
C ALA A 1067 4.05 -8.09 71.56
N PRO A 1068 4.72 -8.56 70.50
CA PRO A 1068 4.41 -9.86 69.90
C PRO A 1068 4.40 -10.97 70.95
N GLU A 1069 3.43 -11.89 70.87
CA GLU A 1069 3.23 -12.98 71.86
C GLU A 1069 4.47 -13.89 72.06
N ASN A 1070 5.35 -13.97 71.05
CA ASN A 1070 6.59 -14.75 71.11
C ASN A 1070 7.81 -13.93 71.57
N SER A 1071 7.65 -12.63 71.87
CA SER A 1071 8.76 -11.80 72.35
C SER A 1071 9.16 -12.18 73.77
N LYS A 1072 10.46 -12.12 74.06
CA LYS A 1072 10.94 -12.25 75.44
C LYS A 1072 10.93 -10.87 76.09
N VAL A 1073 9.97 -10.63 76.97
CA VAL A 1073 9.81 -9.36 77.70
C VAL A 1073 10.31 -9.52 79.13
N GLN A 1074 11.20 -8.64 79.55
CA GLN A 1074 11.72 -8.57 80.91
C GLN A 1074 11.44 -7.19 81.50
N ILE A 1075 10.84 -7.14 82.68
CA ILE A 1075 10.66 -5.90 83.43
C ILE A 1075 11.85 -5.73 84.39
N PHE A 1076 12.38 -4.51 84.45
CA PHE A 1076 13.33 -4.09 85.46
C PHE A 1076 12.64 -3.05 86.35
N TYR A 1077 12.66 -3.24 87.66
CA TYR A 1077 12.00 -2.31 88.60
C TYR A 1077 12.82 -2.13 89.89
N ARG A 1078 12.73 -0.94 90.50
CA ARG A 1078 13.27 -0.66 91.84
C ARG A 1078 12.28 0.19 92.64
N HIS A 1079 12.23 -0.03 93.94
CA HIS A 1079 11.58 0.89 94.88
C HIS A 1079 12.53 2.06 95.14
N ASP A 1080 11.99 3.26 95.40
CA ASP A 1080 12.82 4.47 95.62
C ASP A 1080 13.83 4.32 96.78
N ASP A 1081 13.57 3.43 97.74
CA ASP A 1081 14.45 3.13 98.88
C ASP A 1081 15.63 2.21 98.52
N LYS A 1082 15.73 1.74 97.27
CA LYS A 1082 16.75 0.78 96.81
C LYS A 1082 17.52 1.31 95.61
N GLU A 1083 18.86 1.17 95.63
CA GLU A 1083 19.70 1.63 94.51
C GLU A 1083 19.64 0.70 93.28
N GLU A 1084 19.53 -0.62 93.46
CA GLU A 1084 19.61 -1.62 92.39
C GLU A 1084 18.25 -2.05 91.81
N TYR A 1085 18.20 -2.25 90.48
CA TYR A 1085 17.03 -2.79 89.77
C TYR A 1085 16.91 -4.30 89.93
N GLN A 1086 15.72 -4.77 90.31
CA GLN A 1086 15.32 -6.17 90.21
C GLN A 1086 14.80 -6.46 88.80
N SER A 1087 14.93 -7.70 88.33
CA SER A 1087 14.50 -8.08 86.98
C SER A 1087 13.68 -9.36 86.96
N GLU A 1088 12.63 -9.40 86.15
CA GLU A 1088 11.73 -10.54 86.04
C GLU A 1088 11.28 -10.75 84.59
N VAL A 1089 11.34 -11.99 84.10
CA VAL A 1089 10.85 -12.34 82.76
C VAL A 1089 9.35 -12.56 82.82
N LEU A 1090 8.60 -11.83 82.00
CA LEU A 1090 7.15 -11.87 81.98
C LEU A 1090 6.66 -12.88 80.95
N SER A 1091 5.61 -13.62 81.29
CA SER A 1091 4.82 -14.41 80.34
C SER A 1091 3.74 -13.54 79.72
N CYS A 1092 3.42 -13.79 78.45
CA CYS A 1092 2.27 -13.17 77.79
C CYS A 1092 0.99 -13.63 78.49
N VAL A 1093 0.24 -12.67 79.03
CA VAL A 1093 -1.01 -12.88 79.77
C VAL A 1093 -2.19 -13.04 78.81
N ALA A 1094 -2.22 -12.24 77.74
CA ALA A 1094 -3.25 -12.32 76.72
C ALA A 1094 -2.81 -11.69 75.40
N GLY A 1095 -2.65 -12.49 74.33
CA GLY A 1095 -2.55 -11.99 72.95
C GLY A 1095 -1.44 -10.97 72.65
N GLY A 1096 -0.36 -10.96 73.44
CA GLY A 1096 0.73 -9.97 73.34
C GLY A 1096 0.75 -8.93 74.46
N VAL A 1097 -0.14 -9.03 75.45
CA VAL A 1097 -0.10 -8.21 76.67
C VAL A 1097 0.75 -8.91 77.73
N TYR A 1098 1.76 -8.21 78.23
CA TYR A 1098 2.62 -8.61 79.33
C TYR A 1098 2.31 -7.70 80.50
N ALA A 1099 1.91 -8.28 81.63
CA ALA A 1099 1.51 -7.51 82.80
C ALA A 1099 2.32 -7.92 84.02
N LYS A 1100 2.68 -6.94 84.85
CA LYS A 1100 3.24 -7.17 86.19
C LYS A 1100 2.47 -6.33 87.20
N SER A 1101 2.03 -6.98 88.26
CA SER A 1101 1.32 -6.33 89.36
C SER A 1101 2.24 -6.16 90.57
N PHE A 1102 2.19 -4.98 91.17
CA PHE A 1102 2.86 -4.62 92.42
C PHE A 1102 1.82 -4.32 93.49
N SER A 1103 2.10 -4.67 94.75
CA SER A 1103 1.33 -4.15 95.89
C SER A 1103 2.04 -2.90 96.38
N LEU A 1104 1.45 -1.72 96.17
CA LEU A 1104 2.03 -0.44 96.52
C LEU A 1104 1.16 0.32 97.51
N PHE A 1105 1.75 0.69 98.64
CA PHE A 1105 1.07 1.51 99.63
C PHE A 1105 1.11 2.99 99.22
N TYR A 1106 0.19 3.78 99.79
CA TYR A 1106 0.10 5.21 99.54
C TYR A 1106 1.43 5.92 99.84
N GLY A 1107 1.94 6.68 98.86
CA GLY A 1107 3.23 7.36 98.92
C GLY A 1107 4.42 6.53 98.43
N GLU A 1108 4.26 5.23 98.14
CA GLU A 1108 5.31 4.40 97.54
C GLU A 1108 5.43 4.65 96.04
N SER A 1109 6.67 4.72 95.56
CA SER A 1109 7.01 4.80 94.14
C SER A 1109 7.95 3.68 93.70
N ILE A 1110 7.71 3.21 92.48
CA ILE A 1110 8.57 2.28 91.75
C ILE A 1110 9.06 2.96 90.47
N GLN A 1111 10.36 2.86 90.21
CA GLN A 1111 10.93 3.15 88.89
C GLN A 1111 11.09 1.86 88.12
N TYR A 1112 10.60 1.82 86.87
CA TYR A 1112 10.63 0.62 86.04
C TYR A 1112 10.87 0.92 84.56
N TYR A 1113 11.38 -0.08 83.84
CA TYR A 1113 11.41 -0.10 82.38
C TYR A 1113 11.26 -1.54 81.87
N PHE A 1114 10.84 -1.69 80.61
CA PHE A 1114 10.76 -2.98 79.93
C PHE A 1114 11.93 -3.13 78.95
N LEU A 1115 12.43 -4.35 78.85
CA LEU A 1115 13.37 -4.80 77.84
C LEU A 1115 12.70 -5.89 77.00
N GLU A 1116 12.47 -5.60 75.72
CA GLU A 1116 11.96 -6.54 74.74
C GLU A 1116 13.11 -7.10 73.90
N ASP A 1117 13.18 -8.42 73.77
CA ASP A 1117 14.07 -9.12 72.85
C ASP A 1117 13.22 -9.90 71.83
N ASP A 1118 13.25 -9.46 70.57
CA ASP A 1118 12.52 -10.05 69.45
C ASP A 1118 13.36 -11.09 68.67
N GLY A 1119 14.57 -11.40 69.14
CA GLY A 1119 15.54 -12.30 68.51
C GLY A 1119 16.45 -11.65 67.46
N LYS A 1120 16.16 -10.41 67.01
CA LYS A 1120 17.00 -9.63 66.09
C LYS A 1120 17.55 -8.35 66.73
N LYS A 1121 16.78 -7.69 67.61
CA LYS A 1121 17.14 -6.44 68.29
C LYS A 1121 16.58 -6.44 69.72
N LYS A 1122 17.31 -5.78 70.63
CA LYS A 1122 16.85 -5.49 71.99
C LYS A 1122 16.33 -4.06 72.07
N LYS A 1123 15.08 -3.90 72.50
CA LYS A 1123 14.43 -2.60 72.67
C LYS A 1123 14.21 -2.34 74.15
N LYS A 1124 14.86 -1.30 74.69
CA LYS A 1124 14.63 -0.78 76.05
C LYS A 1124 13.60 0.33 75.98
N THR A 1125 12.57 0.30 76.83
CA THR A 1125 11.68 1.47 77.01
C THR A 1125 12.38 2.57 77.80
N GLN A 1126 11.83 3.78 77.76
CA GLN A 1126 12.27 4.84 78.69
C GLN A 1126 11.97 4.43 80.13
N ASP A 1127 12.77 4.92 81.07
CA ASP A 1127 12.57 4.70 82.50
C ASP A 1127 11.32 5.48 82.93
N ALA A 1128 10.33 4.78 83.49
CA ALA A 1128 9.08 5.34 83.98
C ALA A 1128 9.01 5.20 85.50
N SER A 1129 8.29 6.12 86.16
CA SER A 1129 8.03 6.07 87.59
C SER A 1129 6.53 5.93 87.83
N LEU A 1130 6.14 4.93 88.62
CA LEU A 1130 4.78 4.74 89.09
C LEU A 1130 4.72 5.10 90.58
N LEU A 1131 3.89 6.10 90.92
CA LEU A 1131 3.67 6.57 92.28
C LEU A 1131 2.24 6.23 92.70
N CYS A 1132 2.07 5.55 93.84
CA CYS A 1132 0.75 5.21 94.36
C CYS A 1132 0.15 6.38 95.15
N ASN A 1133 -0.70 7.17 94.48
CA ASN A 1133 -1.45 8.29 95.09
C ASN A 1133 -2.96 8.01 95.23
N ASN A 1134 -3.38 6.77 95.02
CA ASN A 1134 -4.78 6.41 94.98
C ASN A 1134 -5.38 6.41 96.40
N VAL A 1135 -6.39 7.25 96.63
CA VAL A 1135 -7.20 7.29 97.86
C VAL A 1135 -8.61 6.81 97.52
N THR A 1136 -9.13 5.85 98.27
CA THR A 1136 -10.48 5.33 98.08
C THR A 1136 -11.52 6.33 98.59
N PRO A 1137 -12.48 6.81 97.75
CA PRO A 1137 -13.47 7.80 98.19
C PRO A 1137 -14.64 7.21 99.02
N LYS A 1138 -14.65 5.89 99.28
CA LYS A 1138 -15.65 5.18 100.11
C LYS A 1138 -14.97 4.59 101.35
N GLU A 1139 -15.76 4.19 102.36
CA GLU A 1139 -15.24 3.54 103.58
C GLU A 1139 -14.24 2.42 103.23
N PRO A 1140 -13.08 2.35 103.92
CA PRO A 1140 -12.01 1.40 103.61
C PRO A 1140 -12.50 -0.04 103.65
N GLN A 1141 -12.27 -0.81 102.57
CA GLN A 1141 -12.74 -2.19 102.42
C GLN A 1141 -11.60 -3.20 102.53
N GLY A 1142 -10.87 -3.18 103.65
CA GLY A 1142 -9.83 -4.17 103.92
C GLY A 1142 -8.62 -3.59 104.64
N ARG A 1143 -7.73 -4.48 105.11
CA ARG A 1143 -6.49 -4.09 105.81
C ARG A 1143 -5.60 -3.16 104.97
N PHE A 1144 -5.55 -3.39 103.65
CA PHE A 1144 -4.77 -2.58 102.72
C PHE A 1144 -5.30 -1.14 102.60
N ASP A 1145 -6.60 -0.96 102.41
CA ASP A 1145 -7.23 0.37 102.33
C ASP A 1145 -7.08 1.15 103.64
N TYR A 1146 -7.26 0.50 104.79
CA TYR A 1146 -7.02 1.11 106.09
C TYR A 1146 -5.58 1.62 106.26
N LEU A 1147 -4.59 0.85 105.79
CA LEU A 1147 -3.19 1.26 105.84
C LEU A 1147 -2.92 2.45 104.91
N ASN A 1148 -3.48 2.44 103.69
CA ASN A 1148 -3.34 3.56 102.75
C ASN A 1148 -4.01 4.83 103.29
N ASP A 1149 -5.24 4.75 103.79
CA ASP A 1149 -5.94 5.91 104.36
C ASP A 1149 -5.22 6.45 105.62
N MET A 1150 -4.55 5.57 106.40
CA MET A 1150 -3.69 5.99 107.51
C MET A 1150 -2.45 6.73 107.03
N LEU A 1151 -1.79 6.25 105.97
CA LEU A 1151 -0.64 6.90 105.36
C LEU A 1151 -1.02 8.27 104.76
N VAL A 1152 -2.19 8.38 104.12
CA VAL A 1152 -2.77 9.65 103.67
C VAL A 1152 -3.01 10.60 104.85
N SER A 1153 -3.68 10.12 105.89
CA SER A 1153 -4.00 10.93 107.08
C SER A 1153 -2.73 11.40 107.79
N MET A 1154 -1.67 10.59 107.75
CA MET A 1154 -0.35 10.93 108.30
C MET A 1154 0.34 12.03 107.47
N GLU A 1155 0.29 11.94 106.14
CA GLU A 1155 0.81 12.97 105.24
C GLU A 1155 0.03 14.30 105.34
N MET A 1156 -1.30 14.24 105.45
CA MET A 1156 -2.17 15.40 105.65
C MET A 1156 -2.18 15.95 107.09
N HIS A 1157 -1.44 15.32 108.01
CA HIS A 1157 -1.38 15.63 109.45
C HIS A 1157 -2.74 15.60 110.18
N ASP A 1158 -3.72 14.82 109.69
CA ASP A 1158 -5.03 14.60 110.33
C ASP A 1158 -5.00 13.41 111.30
N MET A 1159 -4.49 13.67 112.50
CA MET A 1159 -4.34 12.66 113.56
C MET A 1159 -5.68 12.13 114.09
N ALA A 1160 -6.78 12.88 113.95
CA ALA A 1160 -8.10 12.46 114.42
C ALA A 1160 -8.67 11.36 113.53
N THR A 1161 -8.61 11.55 112.21
CA THR A 1161 -9.02 10.56 111.22
C THR A 1161 -8.09 9.34 111.26
N MET A 1162 -6.78 9.54 111.39
CA MET A 1162 -5.80 8.45 111.53
C MET A 1162 -6.13 7.53 112.72
N LYS A 1163 -6.43 8.09 113.89
CA LYS A 1163 -6.76 7.29 115.08
C LYS A 1163 -8.04 6.46 114.89
N LYS A 1164 -9.03 6.99 114.18
CA LYS A 1164 -10.27 6.29 113.83
C LYS A 1164 -9.99 5.13 112.86
N LEU A 1165 -9.13 5.36 111.86
CA LEU A 1165 -8.70 4.33 110.91
C LEU A 1165 -7.87 3.23 111.58
N MET A 1166 -6.98 3.58 112.52
CA MET A 1166 -6.22 2.62 113.34
C MET A 1166 -7.13 1.69 114.14
N GLN A 1167 -8.18 2.24 114.77
CA GLN A 1167 -9.17 1.42 115.48
C GLN A 1167 -9.93 0.50 114.52
N GLY A 1168 -10.35 1.01 113.36
CA GLY A 1168 -10.98 0.21 112.31
C GLY A 1168 -10.09 -0.93 111.83
N TYR A 1169 -8.80 -0.67 111.60
CA TYR A 1169 -7.81 -1.69 111.23
C TYR A 1169 -7.66 -2.75 112.32
N CYS A 1170 -7.49 -2.37 113.59
CA CYS A 1170 -7.35 -3.36 114.68
C CYS A 1170 -8.58 -4.25 114.82
N VAL A 1171 -9.78 -3.69 114.61
CA VAL A 1171 -11.03 -4.48 114.58
C VAL A 1171 -11.00 -5.44 113.40
N GLN A 1172 -10.63 -4.98 112.21
CA GLN A 1172 -10.53 -5.80 111.01
C GLN A 1172 -9.48 -6.91 111.16
N ASP A 1173 -8.32 -6.61 111.73
CA ASP A 1173 -7.21 -7.55 111.94
C ASP A 1173 -7.60 -8.65 112.93
N TYR A 1174 -8.24 -8.26 114.05
CA TYR A 1174 -8.81 -9.21 114.99
C TYR A 1174 -9.90 -10.09 114.35
N VAL A 1175 -10.78 -9.52 113.52
CA VAL A 1175 -11.82 -10.28 112.80
C VAL A 1175 -11.18 -11.27 111.83
N VAL A 1176 -10.14 -10.89 111.10
CA VAL A 1176 -9.43 -11.78 110.17
C VAL A 1176 -8.72 -12.91 110.94
N GLU A 1177 -8.03 -12.61 112.04
CA GLU A 1177 -7.38 -13.65 112.89
C GLU A 1177 -8.38 -14.68 113.43
N GLN A 1178 -9.60 -14.26 113.77
CA GLN A 1178 -10.64 -15.16 114.28
C GLN A 1178 -11.34 -15.96 113.17
N MET A 1179 -11.49 -15.39 111.96
CA MET A 1179 -12.25 -15.98 110.85
C MET A 1179 -11.39 -16.83 109.90
N PHE A 1180 -10.09 -16.54 109.76
CA PHE A 1180 -9.15 -17.24 108.88
C PHE A 1180 -7.98 -17.79 109.68
N GLN A 1181 -8.18 -18.95 110.33
CA GLN A 1181 -7.05 -19.72 110.87
C GLN A 1181 -6.29 -20.40 109.72
N PRO A 1182 -4.95 -20.43 109.74
CA PRO A 1182 -4.16 -21.09 108.69
C PRO A 1182 -4.47 -22.59 108.68
N PHE A 1183 -4.69 -23.14 107.48
CA PHE A 1183 -4.57 -24.59 107.23
C PHE A 1183 -3.13 -24.92 106.83
#